data_AF-A0A7Y7MYT3-F1
#
_entry.id   AF-A0A7Y7MYT3-F1
#
_cell.length_a   1.000
_cell.length_b   1.000
_cell.length_c   1.000
_cell.angle_alpha   90.00
_cell.angle_beta   90.00
_cell.angle_gamma   90.00
#
_symmetry.space_group_name_H-M   'P 1'
#
loop_
_entity.id
_entity.type
_entity.pdbx_description
1 polymer ?
#
loop_
_entity_poly.entity_id
_entity_poly.type
_entity_poly.pdbx_seq_one_letter_code
_entity_poly.pdbx_strand_id
1 'polypeptide(L)'
;MNKNDFRLHEIALLSFSLFSAMASAEITTAIESGSPGTVTAEDGGWTGNWSYLCVDDHCASAQLVNGFWQRQVTEKNVISGQTYKVQLKVQDNTLSQYISPEYLLTADEGSSGGGGTEPPVDGQAPTVDISITPSSPRVGETVQVSVQAGSESNAINQLILQITAPSGQVISTTDYPNASAQQSFVAEDQGGYQVLATATDTQGESTQRVATVNVRQDVVAGNSVVTHEIAERYRVRHELSTNDFNNFNIEYWEGRFGSFVLQDYTLQEAASLRQQACGTTEPCVVVTLSSAIPMAMTDSAGSEKSCNQQSPNWRYHKYYGDETNFEYGYVMDVVLPDGRIVPACEASRSQRASATTWRAVMQRWQHINRPFVAGEQIEFETTISFNRAQTTGDNVNYYGQTFKYVLGQGLTVNNRDSASGPTGINDSFAQLGGYTTVPQLSATGGQQQRLSFMQHAYNLDRNNVQPWLDGRRLIHTDFNTGNHVEEFLPGPQAINGNLPFPELAGIASNPIQPSCTQCHTLNGVGVMQDRQDVVPPKMIGMGLLENIPQNTIEQWAQENGGTVNYVTVEGQERVGRFGWRAEATSVRHQVAKALHDDMGIGTNFEGFEPATLADQHLDDMETYTKLIAVPTPRSNLTTLPGHDRFQEFGCDSCHKLTVVTGTDPDFPELSNQTIHPYTDLLLHDLGEGQFRTAPLWGIGLTGYVQSGNTNALTLMHDGQAASVEAVMQRHNGDAADQSSAYFSATPQQREQLIAYLMAL
;
A
#
# COMPACT_ATOMS: atom_id res chain seq x y z
N MET A 1 25.55 60.63 -16.39
CA MET A 1 24.42 61.59 -16.52
C MET A 1 23.17 60.82 -16.14
N ASN A 2 22.69 60.91 -14.87
CA ASN A 2 21.57 61.76 -14.41
C ASN A 2 20.28 61.53 -15.23
N LYS A 3 19.06 61.39 -14.69
CA LYS A 3 18.48 61.36 -13.33
C LYS A 3 16.96 61.07 -13.52
N ASN A 4 16.36 60.37 -12.55
CA ASN A 4 14.97 60.34 -12.05
C ASN A 4 13.79 60.97 -12.84
N ASP A 5 12.61 60.33 -12.86
CA ASP A 5 11.51 60.57 -11.88
C ASP A 5 10.25 59.67 -12.05
N PHE A 6 9.63 59.41 -10.89
CA PHE A 6 8.33 58.81 -10.49
C PHE A 6 7.06 59.27 -11.31
N ARG A 7 5.83 58.71 -11.29
CA ARG A 7 4.97 58.03 -10.27
C ARG A 7 3.63 57.46 -10.88
N LEU A 8 3.14 56.33 -10.35
CA LEU A 8 1.76 55.82 -10.02
C LEU A 8 0.44 56.34 -10.68
N HIS A 9 -0.51 55.41 -10.99
CA HIS A 9 -1.95 55.28 -10.59
C HIS A 9 -2.60 54.01 -11.22
N GLU A 10 -2.97 52.98 -10.44
CA GLU A 10 -4.33 52.49 -10.03
C GLU A 10 -5.13 51.62 -11.05
N ILE A 11 -5.32 50.29 -10.80
CA ILE A 11 -6.50 49.54 -10.21
C ILE A 11 -7.65 49.32 -11.26
N ALA A 12 -8.18 48.13 -11.57
CA ALA A 12 -8.97 47.23 -10.71
C ALA A 12 -9.36 45.85 -11.33
N LEU A 13 -9.36 44.80 -10.47
CA LEU A 13 -10.32 43.67 -10.19
C LEU A 13 -10.97 42.86 -11.34
N LEU A 14 -11.24 41.55 -11.24
CA LEU A 14 -11.83 40.64 -10.20
C LEU A 14 -11.45 39.18 -10.59
N SER A 15 -11.53 38.09 -9.81
CA SER A 15 -11.73 37.73 -8.40
C SER A 15 -11.76 36.18 -8.36
N PHE A 16 -11.08 35.49 -7.46
CA PHE A 16 -11.41 34.11 -7.08
C PHE A 16 -11.01 33.84 -5.63
N SER A 17 -11.99 33.41 -4.83
CA SER A 17 -11.82 32.91 -3.47
C SER A 17 -11.80 31.37 -3.52
N LEU A 18 -10.75 30.76 -2.98
CA LEU A 18 -10.69 29.35 -2.61
C LEU A 18 -10.75 29.24 -1.08
N PHE A 19 -11.50 28.26 -0.58
CA PHE A 19 -11.33 27.71 0.76
C PHE A 19 -10.95 26.24 0.62
N SER A 20 -9.79 25.88 1.17
CA SER A 20 -9.38 24.53 1.58
C SER A 20 -8.96 24.62 3.04
N ALA A 21 -9.22 23.58 3.84
CA ALA A 21 -8.58 23.42 5.14
C ALA A 21 -8.01 21.99 5.23
N MET A 22 -6.69 21.89 5.09
CA MET A 22 -5.85 20.81 5.63
C MET A 22 -5.38 21.27 7.02
N ALA A 23 -5.33 20.37 8.00
CA ALA A 23 -4.70 20.66 9.28
C ALA A 23 -3.17 20.55 9.12
N SER A 24 -2.48 21.69 9.14
CA SER A 24 -1.03 21.81 9.24
C SER A 24 -0.60 21.76 10.71
N ALA A 25 0.56 21.18 11.01
CA ALA A 25 1.19 21.32 12.34
C ALA A 25 1.28 22.82 12.72
N GLU A 26 0.71 23.20 13.86
CA GLU A 26 0.78 24.57 14.36
C GLU A 26 2.13 24.78 15.07
N ILE A 27 2.93 25.75 14.60
CA ILE A 27 4.12 26.22 15.30
C ILE A 27 3.72 27.32 16.27
N THR A 28 4.34 27.38 17.46
CA THR A 28 3.98 28.40 18.46
C THR A 28 4.36 29.78 17.94
N THR A 29 3.39 30.70 17.85
CA THR A 29 3.61 32.08 17.37
C THR A 29 2.97 33.08 18.33
N ALA A 30 3.64 34.22 18.56
CA ALA A 30 3.14 35.27 19.45
C ALA A 30 3.45 36.67 18.91
N ILE A 31 2.64 37.65 19.31
CA ILE A 31 2.89 39.07 19.05
C ILE A 31 2.61 39.88 20.32
N GLU A 32 3.58 40.70 20.74
CA GLU A 32 3.52 41.53 21.93
C GLU A 32 3.29 42.99 21.55
N SER A 33 2.39 43.67 22.28
CA SER A 33 2.10 45.09 22.06
C SER A 33 3.28 46.00 22.43
N GLY A 34 3.46 47.09 21.67
CA GLY A 34 4.58 48.01 21.88
C GLY A 34 4.89 48.91 20.68
N SER A 35 5.78 49.88 20.89
CA SER A 35 6.36 50.75 19.86
C SER A 35 7.87 50.91 20.06
N PRO A 36 8.70 49.96 19.61
CA PRO A 36 8.33 48.80 18.79
C PRO A 36 7.67 47.66 19.59
N GLY A 37 6.80 46.89 18.93
CA GLY A 37 6.27 45.62 19.45
C GLY A 37 7.16 44.45 19.03
N THR A 38 6.96 43.26 19.60
CA THR A 38 7.78 42.08 19.29
C THR A 38 6.92 40.99 18.65
N VAL A 39 7.41 40.31 17.62
CA VAL A 39 6.76 39.12 17.06
C VAL A 39 7.72 37.94 17.10
N THR A 40 7.23 36.77 17.51
CA THR A 40 8.00 35.54 17.65
C THR A 40 7.32 34.35 16.98
N ALA A 41 8.14 33.40 16.51
CA ALA A 41 7.71 32.10 15.99
C ALA A 41 8.71 31.03 16.41
N GLU A 42 8.22 29.91 16.90
CA GLU A 42 9.02 28.77 17.33
C GLU A 42 9.88 28.23 16.18
N ASP A 43 11.12 27.88 16.48
CA ASP A 43 12.03 27.25 15.55
C ASP A 43 11.80 25.75 15.50
N GLY A 44 11.23 25.26 14.41
CA GLY A 44 11.00 23.84 14.15
C GLY A 44 12.26 23.06 13.75
N GLY A 45 13.45 23.55 14.12
CA GLY A 45 14.73 22.92 13.80
C GLY A 45 15.29 23.24 12.40
N TRP A 46 14.87 24.35 11.78
CA TRP A 46 15.30 24.71 10.43
C TRP A 46 16.75 25.19 10.39
N THR A 47 17.47 24.89 9.31
CA THR A 47 18.92 25.13 9.22
C THR A 47 19.32 26.57 8.84
N GLY A 48 18.43 27.54 9.07
CA GLY A 48 18.36 28.76 8.28
C GLY A 48 19.52 29.75 8.43
N ASN A 49 20.11 30.18 7.29
CA ASN A 49 21.03 31.32 7.20
C ASN A 49 20.29 32.68 7.03
N TRP A 50 18.98 32.64 6.79
CA TRP A 50 18.07 33.80 6.79
C TRP A 50 16.66 33.36 7.20
N SER A 51 15.92 34.30 7.80
CA SER A 51 14.50 34.14 8.12
C SER A 51 13.81 35.50 8.07
N TYR A 52 12.51 35.49 7.78
CA TYR A 52 11.64 36.64 7.80
C TYR A 52 10.37 36.33 8.59
N LEU A 53 9.98 37.27 9.46
CA LEU A 53 8.66 37.27 10.08
C LEU A 53 7.82 38.37 9.45
N CYS A 54 6.64 38.00 8.97
CA CYS A 54 5.68 38.92 8.39
C CYS A 54 4.65 39.33 9.43
N VAL A 55 4.32 40.63 9.50
CA VAL A 55 3.18 41.16 10.28
C VAL A 55 2.28 41.94 9.33
N ASP A 56 1.10 41.38 9.07
CA ASP A 56 0.26 41.69 7.91
C ASP A 56 1.09 41.58 6.61
N ASP A 57 1.02 42.59 5.73
CA ASP A 57 1.70 42.55 4.44
C ASP A 57 3.21 42.92 4.49
N HIS A 58 3.78 43.11 5.69
CA HIS A 58 5.18 43.53 5.84
C HIS A 58 6.08 42.45 6.46
N CYS A 59 7.09 42.00 5.69
CA CYS A 59 8.07 41.00 6.11
C CYS A 59 9.45 41.63 6.34
N ALA A 60 10.05 41.38 7.50
CA ALA A 60 11.40 41.83 7.83
C ALA A 60 12.19 40.68 8.46
N SER A 61 13.53 40.77 8.39
CA SER A 61 14.40 39.69 8.84
C SER A 61 14.24 39.41 10.34
N ALA A 62 14.22 38.13 10.71
CA ALA A 62 14.11 37.68 12.09
C ALA A 62 15.43 37.06 12.56
N GLN A 63 15.65 37.04 13.88
CA GLN A 63 16.82 36.43 14.51
C GLN A 63 16.38 35.31 15.43
N LEU A 64 17.12 34.21 15.42
CA LEU A 64 16.88 33.09 16.32
C LEU A 64 17.41 33.41 17.71
N VAL A 65 16.54 33.47 18.71
CA VAL A 65 16.88 33.71 20.10
C VAL A 65 16.08 32.75 20.97
N ASN A 66 16.78 31.92 21.75
CA ASN A 66 16.19 30.95 22.69
C ASN A 66 15.14 30.02 22.05
N GLY A 67 15.38 29.54 20.82
CA GLY A 67 14.45 28.63 20.12
C GLY A 67 13.28 29.32 19.41
N PHE A 68 13.26 30.66 19.36
CA PHE A 68 12.26 31.41 18.63
C PHE A 68 12.91 32.36 17.62
N TRP A 69 12.43 32.33 16.38
CA TRP A 69 12.63 33.41 15.43
C TRP A 69 11.89 34.63 15.94
N GLN A 70 12.58 35.75 16.10
CA GLN A 70 11.98 36.97 16.63
C GLN A 70 12.41 38.22 15.86
N ARG A 71 11.52 39.19 15.75
CA ARG A 71 11.86 40.55 15.29
C ARG A 71 11.05 41.63 15.99
N GLN A 72 11.57 42.85 15.92
CA GLN A 72 10.86 44.06 16.32
C GLN A 72 9.96 44.56 15.19
N VAL A 73 8.73 44.92 15.52
CA VAL A 73 7.74 45.56 14.65
C VAL A 73 7.92 47.07 14.78
N THR A 74 8.66 47.65 13.85
CA THR A 74 9.01 49.09 13.84
C THR A 74 8.20 49.87 12.81
N GLU A 75 7.60 49.16 11.85
CA GLU A 75 6.80 49.69 10.75
C GLU A 75 5.41 50.18 11.17
N LYS A 76 4.92 49.74 12.34
CA LYS A 76 3.63 50.15 12.92
C LYS A 76 3.63 50.02 14.43
N ASN A 77 2.68 50.70 15.09
CA ASN A 77 2.43 50.50 16.52
C ASN A 77 1.58 49.24 16.72
N VAL A 78 2.05 48.32 17.57
CA VAL A 78 1.29 47.09 17.91
C VAL A 78 0.45 47.39 19.15
N ILE A 79 -0.86 47.39 19.00
CA ILE A 79 -1.82 47.81 20.03
C ILE A 79 -2.37 46.56 20.72
N SER A 80 -2.29 46.53 22.05
CA SER A 80 -2.82 45.41 22.84
C SER A 80 -4.30 45.16 22.55
N GLY A 81 -4.68 43.89 22.46
CA GLY A 81 -6.05 43.46 22.15
C GLY A 81 -6.44 43.59 20.68
N GLN A 82 -5.57 44.08 19.80
CA GLN A 82 -5.78 44.03 18.35
C GLN A 82 -5.18 42.78 17.73
N THR A 83 -5.83 42.28 16.67
CA THR A 83 -5.39 41.10 15.93
C THR A 83 -4.55 41.47 14.72
N TYR A 84 -3.46 40.75 14.52
CA TYR A 84 -2.50 40.91 13.42
C TYR A 84 -2.28 39.57 12.71
N LYS A 85 -2.02 39.59 11.40
CA LYS A 85 -1.60 38.38 10.69
C LYS A 85 -0.10 38.17 10.85
N VAL A 86 0.33 36.98 11.22
CA VAL A 86 1.75 36.62 11.38
C VAL A 86 2.10 35.41 10.53
N GLN A 87 3.25 35.46 9.84
CA GLN A 87 3.75 34.36 9.01
C GLN A 87 5.27 34.25 9.09
N LEU A 88 5.80 33.05 9.29
CA LEU A 88 7.22 32.75 9.24
C LEU A 88 7.63 32.28 7.84
N LYS A 89 8.78 32.81 7.39
CA LYS A 89 9.43 32.46 6.14
C LYS A 89 10.90 32.20 6.42
N VAL A 90 11.31 30.95 6.49
CA VAL A 90 12.67 30.57 6.93
C VAL A 90 13.31 29.63 5.94
N GLN A 91 14.62 29.76 5.77
CA GLN A 91 15.39 28.79 5.02
C GLN A 91 15.39 27.46 5.78
N ASP A 92 14.70 26.47 5.23
CA ASP A 92 14.61 25.12 5.79
C ASP A 92 15.94 24.38 5.57
N ASN A 93 16.51 24.51 4.37
CA ASN A 93 17.83 24.04 3.98
C ASN A 93 18.46 24.88 2.86
N THR A 94 19.66 24.51 2.39
CA THR A 94 20.41 25.27 1.37
C THR A 94 19.65 25.49 0.05
N LEU A 95 18.59 24.73 -0.24
CA LEU A 95 17.83 24.77 -1.49
C LEU A 95 16.31 25.04 -1.31
N SER A 96 15.81 25.13 -0.07
CA SER A 96 14.38 25.22 0.22
C SER A 96 14.01 26.32 1.23
N GLN A 97 12.76 26.75 1.17
CA GLN A 97 12.14 27.68 2.11
C GLN A 97 10.89 27.03 2.71
N TYR A 98 10.78 27.07 4.03
CA TYR A 98 9.52 26.83 4.73
C TYR A 98 8.74 28.15 4.85
N ILE A 99 7.45 28.10 4.51
CA ILE A 99 6.49 29.19 4.69
C ILE A 99 5.36 28.66 5.55
N SER A 100 5.19 29.22 6.76
CA SER A 100 4.11 28.81 7.65
C SER A 100 2.74 29.24 7.10
N PRO A 101 1.63 28.67 7.61
CA PRO A 101 0.32 29.29 7.53
C PRO A 101 0.32 30.74 8.06
N GLU A 102 -0.71 31.52 7.69
CA GLU A 102 -0.94 32.83 8.31
C GLU A 102 -1.69 32.65 9.64
N TYR A 103 -1.07 33.07 10.74
CA TYR A 103 -1.67 33.04 12.06
C TYR A 103 -2.35 34.38 12.38
N LEU A 104 -3.58 34.34 12.87
CA LEU A 104 -4.28 35.54 13.37
C LEU A 104 -4.07 35.64 14.88
N LEU A 105 -3.17 36.52 15.31
CA LEU A 105 -2.74 36.63 16.71
C LEU A 105 -3.21 37.94 17.32
N THR A 106 -3.72 37.89 18.54
CA THR A 106 -4.10 39.09 19.32
C THR A 106 -2.93 39.53 20.19
N ALA A 107 -2.56 40.81 20.16
CA ALA A 107 -1.35 41.28 20.83
C ALA A 107 -1.49 41.39 22.35
N ASP A 108 -0.55 40.78 23.08
CA ASP A 108 -0.56 40.70 24.56
C ASP A 108 -0.02 41.97 25.25
N GLU A 109 -0.41 42.21 26.51
CA GLU A 109 0.10 43.29 27.37
C GLU A 109 1.52 42.94 27.89
N GLY A 110 2.55 43.61 27.39
CA GLY A 110 3.95 43.28 27.70
C GLY A 110 4.28 43.30 29.21
N SER A 111 4.93 42.25 29.69
CA SER A 111 5.47 42.16 31.05
C SER A 111 6.93 41.72 31.05
N SER A 112 7.75 42.52 31.72
CA SER A 112 9.21 42.45 31.85
C SER A 112 9.74 41.34 32.78
N GLY A 113 10.73 40.58 32.28
CA GLY A 113 11.94 40.03 32.96
C GLY A 113 11.92 39.49 34.40
N GLY A 114 12.45 38.27 34.56
CA GLY A 114 12.99 37.75 35.83
C GLY A 114 13.42 36.29 35.73
N GLY A 115 14.71 35.99 35.93
CA GLY A 115 15.31 34.67 35.64
C GLY A 115 15.30 33.65 36.78
N GLY A 116 15.76 32.44 36.42
CA GLY A 116 16.39 31.47 37.31
C GLY A 116 15.47 30.46 38.00
N THR A 117 15.16 29.37 37.28
CA THR A 117 15.27 27.98 37.77
C THR A 117 15.42 27.09 36.53
N GLU A 118 16.31 26.11 36.60
CA GLU A 118 16.42 25.00 35.64
C GLU A 118 15.02 24.42 35.36
N PRO A 119 14.61 24.14 34.10
CA PRO A 119 13.31 23.55 33.87
C PRO A 119 13.26 22.20 34.60
N PRO A 120 12.16 21.89 35.32
CA PRO A 120 11.99 20.54 35.84
C PRO A 120 12.04 19.58 34.65
N VAL A 121 12.63 18.40 34.87
CA VAL A 121 12.58 17.29 33.92
C VAL A 121 11.12 17.15 33.47
N ASP A 122 10.87 17.41 32.19
CA ASP A 122 9.51 17.43 31.64
C ASP A 122 8.86 16.07 31.95
N GLY A 123 7.66 16.11 32.50
CA GLY A 123 6.96 14.91 32.92
C GLY A 123 6.70 14.05 31.69
N GLN A 124 7.30 12.86 31.62
CA GLN A 124 7.01 11.94 30.53
C GLN A 124 5.52 11.58 30.56
N ALA A 125 4.80 11.97 29.50
CA ALA A 125 3.39 11.64 29.32
C ALA A 125 3.18 10.12 29.42
N PRO A 126 2.02 9.67 29.94
CA PRO A 126 1.77 8.25 30.15
C PRO A 126 1.73 7.46 28.84
N THR A 127 2.15 6.19 28.85
CA THR A 127 1.93 5.25 27.75
C THR A 127 0.53 4.65 27.82
N VAL A 128 -0.05 4.29 26.67
CA VAL A 128 -1.39 3.69 26.57
C VAL A 128 -1.39 2.56 25.54
N ASP A 129 -1.67 1.35 26.00
CA ASP A 129 -1.82 0.14 25.18
C ASP A 129 -3.30 -0.26 25.10
N ILE A 130 -3.80 -0.54 23.90
CA ILE A 130 -5.17 -1.01 23.66
C ILE A 130 -5.11 -2.42 23.06
N SER A 131 -5.81 -3.37 23.66
CA SER A 131 -6.00 -4.73 23.13
C SER A 131 -7.48 -5.00 22.91
N ILE A 132 -7.83 -5.55 21.75
CA ILE A 132 -9.22 -5.82 21.36
C ILE A 132 -9.40 -7.30 21.03
N THR A 133 -10.45 -7.93 21.55
CA THR A 133 -10.73 -9.36 21.36
C THR A 133 -12.22 -9.63 21.10
N PRO A 134 -12.58 -10.32 20.02
CA PRO A 134 -11.70 -10.69 18.90
C PRO A 134 -11.21 -9.43 18.16
N SER A 135 -10.02 -9.49 17.56
CA SER A 135 -9.44 -8.38 16.79
C SER A 135 -10.19 -8.11 15.48
N SER A 136 -10.94 -9.10 14.98
CA SER A 136 -11.89 -8.94 13.89
C SER A 136 -13.24 -9.60 14.19
N PRO A 137 -14.10 -8.90 14.95
CA PRO A 137 -15.41 -9.38 15.34
C PRO A 137 -16.38 -9.41 14.17
N ARG A 138 -17.40 -10.27 14.30
CA ARG A 138 -18.53 -10.32 13.38
C ARG A 138 -19.65 -9.37 13.82
N VAL A 139 -20.48 -8.94 12.88
CA VAL A 139 -21.74 -8.26 13.21
C VAL A 139 -22.57 -9.13 14.17
N GLY A 140 -22.95 -8.58 15.32
CA GLY A 140 -23.64 -9.25 16.42
C GLY A 140 -22.72 -9.91 17.45
N GLU A 141 -21.40 -9.91 17.24
CA GLU A 141 -20.44 -10.44 18.19
C GLU A 141 -20.11 -9.44 19.30
N THR A 142 -19.80 -9.95 20.50
CA THR A 142 -19.36 -9.13 21.62
C THR A 142 -17.85 -8.90 21.53
N VAL A 143 -17.46 -7.64 21.43
CA VAL A 143 -16.07 -7.18 21.41
C VAL A 143 -15.63 -6.81 22.81
N GLN A 144 -14.48 -7.31 23.24
CA GLN A 144 -13.81 -6.97 24.49
C GLN A 144 -12.65 -6.01 24.20
N VAL A 145 -12.63 -4.87 24.86
CA VAL A 145 -11.56 -3.87 24.81
C VAL A 145 -10.87 -3.86 26.16
N SER A 146 -9.57 -4.11 26.19
CA SER A 146 -8.71 -3.93 27.37
C SER A 146 -7.73 -2.80 27.10
N VAL A 147 -7.58 -1.89 28.04
CA VAL A 147 -6.64 -0.77 27.95
C VAL A 147 -5.74 -0.80 29.18
N GLN A 148 -4.44 -0.65 28.96
CA GLN A 148 -3.45 -0.52 30.03
C GLN A 148 -2.70 0.79 29.81
N ALA A 149 -2.63 1.62 30.84
CA ALA A 149 -1.84 2.84 30.87
C ALA A 149 -0.69 2.70 31.86
N GLY A 150 0.45 3.32 31.56
CA GLY A 150 1.64 3.31 32.40
C GLY A 150 2.33 4.66 32.39
N SER A 151 3.12 4.96 33.42
CA SER A 151 4.06 6.07 33.41
C SER A 151 5.24 5.69 34.29
N GLU A 152 6.45 6.04 33.87
CA GLU A 152 7.67 5.75 34.63
C GLU A 152 7.84 6.68 35.84
N SER A 153 7.16 7.83 35.82
CA SER A 153 7.38 8.93 36.77
C SER A 153 6.16 9.22 37.66
N ASN A 154 4.94 8.98 37.19
CA ASN A 154 3.71 9.38 37.87
C ASN A 154 2.64 8.27 37.87
N ALA A 155 1.70 8.34 38.81
CA ALA A 155 0.54 7.44 38.80
C ALA A 155 -0.52 7.95 37.81
N ILE A 156 -1.20 7.02 37.12
CA ILE A 156 -2.38 7.35 36.30
C ILE A 156 -3.55 7.65 37.24
N ASN A 157 -4.15 8.85 37.12
CA ASN A 157 -5.29 9.25 37.95
C ASN A 157 -6.64 9.15 37.20
N GLN A 158 -6.61 9.15 35.87
CA GLN A 158 -7.80 9.08 35.03
C GLN A 158 -7.52 8.31 33.74
N LEU A 159 -8.45 7.45 33.34
CA LEU A 159 -8.43 6.76 32.06
C LEU A 159 -9.83 6.80 31.45
N ILE A 160 -9.99 7.55 30.36
CA ILE A 160 -11.26 7.69 29.64
C ILE A 160 -11.22 6.79 28.40
N LEU A 161 -12.18 5.88 28.28
CA LEU A 161 -12.37 5.03 27.11
C LEU A 161 -13.64 5.44 26.36
N GLN A 162 -13.49 5.86 25.11
CA GLN A 162 -14.59 6.20 24.21
C GLN A 162 -14.64 5.23 23.03
N ILE A 163 -15.84 4.77 22.68
CA ILE A 163 -16.10 3.88 21.54
C ILE A 163 -17.08 4.58 20.59
N THR A 164 -16.68 4.72 19.32
CA THR A 164 -17.46 5.37 18.26
C THR A 164 -17.78 4.37 17.16
N ALA A 165 -19.05 4.29 16.77
CA ALA A 165 -19.55 3.46 15.67
C ALA A 165 -19.01 3.94 14.31
N PRO A 166 -19.07 3.10 13.26
CA PRO A 166 -18.72 3.49 11.89
C PRO A 166 -19.54 4.67 11.35
N SER A 167 -20.76 4.86 11.87
CA SER A 167 -21.65 6.00 11.55
C SER A 167 -21.17 7.34 12.13
N GLY A 168 -20.12 7.34 12.95
CA GLY A 168 -19.66 8.50 13.72
C GLY A 168 -20.41 8.70 15.04
N GLN A 169 -21.36 7.83 15.38
CA GLN A 169 -22.09 7.89 16.65
C GLN A 169 -21.22 7.37 17.80
N VAL A 170 -21.07 8.15 18.87
CA VAL A 170 -20.43 7.68 20.11
C VAL A 170 -21.37 6.69 20.81
N ILE A 171 -20.91 5.45 20.97
CA ILE A 171 -21.66 4.33 21.57
C ILE A 171 -21.44 4.32 23.08
N SER A 172 -20.23 4.66 23.52
CA SER A 172 -19.90 4.72 24.95
C SER A 172 -18.76 5.69 25.20
N THR A 173 -18.80 6.34 26.37
CA THR A 173 -17.66 7.03 26.98
C THR A 173 -17.66 6.67 28.47
N THR A 174 -16.59 6.03 28.94
CA THR A 174 -16.49 5.54 30.33
C THR A 174 -15.20 6.04 30.96
N ASP A 175 -15.29 6.56 32.19
CA ASP A 175 -14.15 7.03 32.98
C ASP A 175 -13.77 5.96 34.02
N TYR A 176 -12.49 5.58 34.05
CA TYR A 176 -11.91 4.60 34.96
C TYR A 176 -10.90 5.28 35.89
N PRO A 177 -11.00 5.08 37.22
CA PRO A 177 -10.11 5.71 38.19
C PRO A 177 -8.76 4.99 38.36
N ASN A 178 -8.41 4.07 37.45
CA ASN A 178 -7.25 3.19 37.55
C ASN A 178 -6.49 3.18 36.22
N ALA A 179 -5.22 2.74 36.25
CA ALA A 179 -4.35 2.59 35.09
C ALA A 179 -4.77 1.47 34.10
N SER A 180 -5.92 0.84 34.30
CA SER A 180 -6.41 -0.23 33.43
C SER A 180 -7.92 -0.14 33.26
N ALA A 181 -8.41 -0.33 32.05
CA ALA A 181 -9.83 -0.39 31.72
C ALA A 181 -10.17 -1.68 30.98
N GLN A 182 -11.35 -2.23 31.25
CA GLN A 182 -11.94 -3.29 30.44
C GLN A 182 -13.39 -2.95 30.14
N GLN A 183 -13.76 -3.00 28.87
CA GLN A 183 -15.10 -2.70 28.41
C GLN A 183 -15.51 -3.65 27.30
N SER A 184 -16.77 -4.07 27.30
CA SER A 184 -17.36 -4.82 26.18
C SER A 184 -18.40 -3.98 25.45
N PHE A 185 -18.55 -4.21 24.15
CA PHE A 185 -19.69 -3.74 23.37
C PHE A 185 -20.12 -4.80 22.36
N VAL A 186 -21.37 -4.73 21.90
CA VAL A 186 -21.85 -5.57 20.80
C VAL A 186 -21.66 -4.79 19.49
N ALA A 187 -20.99 -5.41 18.53
CA ALA A 187 -20.73 -4.83 17.23
C ALA A 187 -21.98 -4.93 16.32
N GLU A 188 -22.87 -3.95 16.35
CA GLU A 188 -24.14 -3.99 15.62
C GLU A 188 -24.05 -3.64 14.12
N ASP A 189 -23.03 -2.89 13.71
CA ASP A 189 -22.82 -2.39 12.35
C ASP A 189 -21.55 -2.99 11.72
N GLN A 190 -21.53 -3.13 10.40
CA GLN A 190 -20.28 -3.41 9.66
C GLN A 190 -19.44 -2.14 9.54
N GLY A 191 -18.13 -2.25 9.70
CA GLY A 191 -17.17 -1.16 9.49
C GLY A 191 -16.23 -0.93 10.67
N GLY A 192 -15.43 0.13 10.59
CA GLY A 192 -14.45 0.47 11.62
C GLY A 192 -15.08 1.17 12.82
N TYR A 193 -15.01 0.54 13.99
CA TYR A 193 -15.31 1.18 15.27
C TYR A 193 -14.03 1.81 15.82
N GLN A 194 -14.09 3.07 16.22
CA GLN A 194 -12.95 3.75 16.85
C GLN A 194 -13.01 3.60 18.37
N VAL A 195 -11.90 3.18 18.96
CA VAL A 195 -11.67 3.06 20.39
C VAL A 195 -10.62 4.10 20.77
N LEU A 196 -11.04 5.21 21.35
CA LEU A 196 -10.16 6.26 21.86
C LEU A 196 -9.95 6.06 23.37
N ALA A 197 -8.72 5.83 23.79
CA ALA A 197 -8.30 5.86 25.17
C ALA A 197 -7.54 7.15 25.47
N THR A 198 -7.91 7.87 26.52
CA THR A 198 -7.19 9.04 27.04
C THR A 198 -6.75 8.75 28.47
N ALA A 199 -5.45 8.64 28.72
CA ALA A 199 -4.91 8.50 30.07
C ALA A 199 -4.36 9.84 30.54
N THR A 200 -4.62 10.21 31.79
CA THR A 200 -4.07 11.39 32.45
C THR A 200 -3.36 10.97 33.73
N ASP A 201 -2.19 11.54 33.98
CA ASP A 201 -1.42 11.26 35.18
C ASP A 201 -1.73 12.26 36.33
N THR A 202 -1.16 12.01 37.51
CA THR A 202 -1.34 12.88 38.68
C THR A 202 -0.80 14.31 38.53
N GLN A 203 0.02 14.59 37.52
CA GLN A 203 0.53 15.93 37.22
C GLN A 203 -0.29 16.66 36.15
N GLY A 204 -1.20 15.96 35.48
CA GLY A 204 -2.08 16.52 34.46
C GLY A 204 -1.61 16.25 33.03
N GLU A 205 -0.52 15.51 32.84
CA GLU A 205 -0.05 15.10 31.52
C GLU A 205 -0.96 14.01 30.95
N SER A 206 -1.27 14.10 29.66
CA SER A 206 -2.23 13.19 29.04
C SER A 206 -1.79 12.63 27.69
N THR A 207 -2.09 11.36 27.46
CA THR A 207 -1.86 10.67 26.19
C THR A 207 -3.16 10.13 25.63
N GLN A 208 -3.37 10.33 24.33
CA GLN A 208 -4.49 9.76 23.60
C GLN A 208 -4.02 8.68 22.63
N ARG A 209 -4.69 7.53 22.64
CA ARG A 209 -4.46 6.45 21.67
C ARG A 209 -5.80 6.06 21.05
N VAL A 210 -5.86 6.04 19.73
CA VAL A 210 -7.02 5.54 18.98
C VAL A 210 -6.70 4.18 18.40
N ALA A 211 -7.45 3.13 18.71
CA ALA A 211 -7.42 1.86 17.99
C ALA A 211 -8.69 1.72 17.15
N THR A 212 -8.62 1.01 16.02
CA THR A 212 -9.79 0.72 15.19
C THR A 212 -10.04 -0.78 15.23
N VAL A 213 -11.29 -1.18 15.44
CA VAL A 213 -11.73 -2.57 15.26
C VAL A 213 -12.68 -2.65 14.08
N ASN A 214 -12.26 -3.38 13.04
CA ASN A 214 -13.04 -3.58 11.83
C ASN A 214 -13.99 -4.75 12.04
N VAL A 215 -15.27 -4.41 12.24
CA VAL A 215 -16.34 -5.40 12.33
C VAL A 215 -16.67 -5.86 10.93
N ARG A 216 -16.48 -7.15 10.70
CA ARG A 216 -16.87 -7.79 9.44
C ARG A 216 -18.28 -8.32 9.58
N GLN A 217 -19.05 -8.29 8.52
CA GLN A 217 -20.16 -9.21 8.42
C GLN A 217 -19.57 -10.50 7.86
N ASP A 218 -19.77 -11.63 8.54
CA ASP A 218 -19.55 -12.92 7.87
C ASP A 218 -20.34 -12.87 6.56
N VAL A 219 -19.73 -13.36 5.48
CA VAL A 219 -20.52 -13.90 4.38
C VAL A 219 -21.31 -15.04 5.00
N VAL A 220 -22.50 -14.72 5.52
CA VAL A 220 -23.51 -15.71 5.83
C VAL A 220 -23.60 -16.52 4.55
N ALA A 221 -23.37 -17.83 4.67
CA ALA A 221 -23.73 -18.77 3.63
C ALA A 221 -25.19 -18.48 3.24
N GLY A 222 -25.34 -17.73 2.15
CA GLY A 222 -26.50 -16.84 1.94
C GLY A 222 -26.32 -15.91 0.74
N ASN A 223 -25.62 -16.38 -0.30
CA ASN A 223 -25.75 -16.16 -1.76
C ASN A 223 -26.26 -14.83 -2.38
N SER A 224 -26.57 -13.76 -1.68
CA SER A 224 -27.31 -12.66 -2.30
C SER A 224 -26.44 -11.68 -3.08
N VAL A 225 -25.25 -11.29 -2.62
CA VAL A 225 -24.41 -10.31 -3.34
C VAL A 225 -22.94 -10.73 -3.27
N VAL A 226 -22.25 -10.78 -4.41
CA VAL A 226 -20.79 -10.99 -4.44
C VAL A 226 -20.12 -9.62 -4.31
N THR A 227 -19.28 -9.42 -3.29
CA THR A 227 -18.61 -8.14 -3.01
C THR A 227 -17.10 -8.32 -3.06
N HIS A 228 -16.41 -7.41 -3.75
CA HIS A 228 -14.96 -7.32 -3.78
C HIS A 228 -14.51 -5.90 -3.46
N GLU A 229 -13.59 -5.79 -2.51
CA GLU A 229 -12.78 -4.59 -2.34
C GLU A 229 -11.49 -4.78 -3.13
N ILE A 230 -11.22 -3.84 -4.03
CA ILE A 230 -10.15 -3.96 -5.00
C ILE A 230 -9.24 -2.74 -4.89
N ALA A 231 -7.99 -2.97 -4.52
CA ALA A 231 -6.90 -2.03 -4.68
C ALA A 231 -6.40 -2.05 -6.12
N GLU A 232 -6.07 -0.88 -6.65
CA GLU A 232 -5.65 -0.73 -8.03
C GLU A 232 -4.61 0.37 -8.22
N ARG A 233 -3.64 0.09 -9.09
CA ARG A 233 -2.71 1.07 -9.62
C ARG A 233 -3.25 1.75 -10.87
N TYR A 234 -3.19 3.08 -10.90
CA TYR A 234 -3.50 3.88 -12.07
C TYR A 234 -2.24 4.33 -12.82
N ARG A 235 -2.27 4.24 -14.16
CA ARG A 235 -1.18 4.59 -15.07
C ARG A 235 -1.51 5.85 -15.86
N VAL A 236 -0.55 6.75 -16.02
CA VAL A 236 -0.70 7.96 -16.85
C VAL A 236 -0.76 7.57 -18.33
N ARG A 237 -1.76 8.06 -19.09
CA ARG A 237 -1.66 8.10 -20.56
C ARG A 237 -1.04 9.44 -20.99
N HIS A 238 0.05 9.38 -21.74
CA HIS A 238 0.67 10.59 -22.29
C HIS A 238 0.03 10.92 -23.64
N GLU A 239 -0.97 11.80 -23.67
CA GLU A 239 -1.65 12.23 -24.91
C GLU A 239 -0.75 13.08 -25.85
N LEU A 240 0.46 13.45 -25.41
CA LEU A 240 1.40 14.25 -26.21
C LEU A 240 2.18 13.45 -27.29
N SER A 241 2.08 12.13 -27.34
CA SER A 241 2.72 11.31 -28.38
C SER A 241 1.70 10.84 -29.42
N THR A 242 1.34 11.70 -30.38
CA THR A 242 0.74 11.36 -31.70
C THR A 242 -0.06 10.04 -31.79
N ASN A 243 -1.03 9.81 -30.90
CA ASN A 243 -1.92 8.64 -30.90
C ASN A 243 -1.26 7.24 -30.89
N ASP A 244 -0.04 7.08 -30.37
CA ASP A 244 0.49 5.72 -30.16
C ASP A 244 0.01 5.14 -28.82
N PHE A 245 -0.93 4.19 -28.89
CA PHE A 245 -1.41 3.44 -27.72
C PHE A 245 -0.30 2.67 -26.99
N ASN A 246 0.89 2.50 -27.59
CA ASN A 246 1.98 1.69 -27.03
C ASN A 246 3.01 2.48 -26.21
N ASN A 247 2.94 3.82 -26.18
CA ASN A 247 3.86 4.64 -25.39
C ASN A 247 3.34 4.83 -23.96
N PHE A 248 3.30 3.75 -23.20
CA PHE A 248 3.13 3.81 -21.74
C PHE A 248 4.50 4.09 -21.11
N ASN A 249 4.61 5.16 -20.32
CA ASN A 249 5.75 5.28 -19.43
C ASN A 249 5.54 4.30 -18.27
N ILE A 250 6.24 3.17 -18.33
CA ILE A 250 6.15 2.06 -17.39
C ILE A 250 6.66 2.43 -15.97
N GLU A 251 7.35 3.56 -15.85
CA GLU A 251 8.15 3.94 -14.68
C GLU A 251 7.46 4.97 -13.75
N TYR A 252 6.28 5.49 -14.11
CA TYR A 252 5.49 6.34 -13.21
C TYR A 252 4.80 5.45 -12.15
N TRP A 253 5.55 5.08 -11.11
CA TRP A 253 5.06 4.36 -9.93
C TRP A 253 4.55 5.31 -8.83
N GLU A 254 4.80 6.61 -8.95
CA GLU A 254 4.44 7.57 -7.90
C GLU A 254 2.94 7.95 -7.90
N GLY A 255 2.30 7.60 -6.79
CA GLY A 255 1.29 8.45 -6.15
C GLY A 255 -0.17 8.27 -6.56
N ARG A 256 -0.53 7.24 -7.35
CA ARG A 256 -1.91 7.06 -7.81
C ARG A 256 -2.35 5.61 -7.72
N PHE A 257 -2.37 5.11 -6.49
CA PHE A 257 -3.18 3.96 -6.15
C PHE A 257 -4.56 4.44 -5.71
N GLY A 258 -5.58 3.68 -6.05
CA GLY A 258 -6.89 3.87 -5.50
C GLY A 258 -7.50 2.53 -5.12
N SER A 259 -8.73 2.59 -4.67
CA SER A 259 -9.53 1.41 -4.40
C SER A 259 -10.95 1.62 -4.86
N PHE A 260 -11.61 0.52 -5.19
CA PHE A 260 -13.01 0.50 -5.54
C PHE A 260 -13.70 -0.72 -4.95
N VAL A 261 -15.00 -0.59 -4.74
CA VAL A 261 -15.84 -1.70 -4.27
C VAL A 261 -16.71 -2.15 -5.43
N LEU A 262 -16.61 -3.42 -5.82
CA LEU A 262 -17.50 -4.06 -6.78
C LEU A 262 -18.54 -4.87 -6.03
N GLN A 263 -19.82 -4.62 -6.31
CA GLN A 263 -20.94 -5.37 -5.77
C GLN A 263 -21.78 -5.95 -6.92
N ASP A 264 -21.98 -7.25 -6.89
CA ASP A 264 -22.63 -8.00 -7.95
C ASP A 264 -23.94 -8.63 -7.46
N TYR A 265 -25.02 -8.15 -8.06
CA TYR A 265 -26.40 -8.51 -7.76
C TYR A 265 -27.02 -9.42 -8.84
N THR A 266 -26.20 -10.15 -9.59
CA THR A 266 -26.67 -11.01 -10.69
C THR A 266 -27.22 -12.35 -10.23
N LEU A 267 -26.80 -12.84 -9.06
CA LEU A 267 -27.39 -14.02 -8.42
C LEU A 267 -28.88 -13.82 -8.14
N GLN A 268 -29.66 -14.90 -8.19
CA GLN A 268 -31.12 -14.82 -8.04
C GLN A 268 -31.51 -14.42 -6.62
N GLU A 269 -30.71 -14.82 -5.65
CA GLU A 269 -30.81 -14.50 -4.24
C GLU A 269 -30.63 -12.99 -3.98
N ALA A 270 -30.00 -12.25 -4.90
CA ALA A 270 -29.86 -10.80 -4.88
C ALA A 270 -31.13 -10.03 -5.23
N ALA A 271 -32.17 -10.71 -5.75
CA ALA A 271 -33.23 -10.04 -6.52
C ALA A 271 -33.98 -8.96 -5.72
N SER A 272 -34.17 -9.15 -4.40
CA SER A 272 -34.83 -8.17 -3.53
C SER A 272 -34.01 -6.90 -3.31
N LEU A 273 -32.68 -6.95 -3.51
CA LEU A 273 -31.75 -5.85 -3.25
C LEU A 273 -31.54 -4.95 -4.48
N ARG A 274 -31.79 -5.49 -5.69
CA ARG A 274 -31.50 -4.81 -6.97
C ARG A 274 -32.15 -3.44 -7.10
N GLN A 275 -33.41 -3.29 -6.68
CA GLN A 275 -34.11 -2.01 -6.81
C GLN A 275 -33.45 -0.91 -5.98
N GLN A 276 -33.03 -1.23 -4.76
CA GLN A 276 -32.35 -0.29 -3.86
C GLN A 276 -30.91 -0.04 -4.34
N ALA A 277 -30.20 -1.08 -4.75
CA ALA A 277 -28.80 -1.00 -5.14
C ALA A 277 -28.61 -0.34 -6.51
N CYS A 278 -29.43 -0.67 -7.50
CA CYS A 278 -29.21 -0.36 -8.91
C CYS A 278 -30.30 0.50 -9.55
N GLY A 279 -31.38 0.82 -8.81
CA GLY A 279 -32.53 1.55 -9.36
C GLY A 279 -33.41 0.73 -10.30
N THR A 280 -33.15 -0.57 -10.45
CA THR A 280 -33.86 -1.51 -11.35
C THR A 280 -34.05 -2.86 -10.68
N THR A 281 -35.02 -3.66 -11.15
CA THR A 281 -35.16 -5.07 -10.73
C THR A 281 -34.29 -6.03 -11.56
N GLU A 282 -33.66 -5.54 -12.63
CA GLU A 282 -32.75 -6.34 -13.46
C GLU A 282 -31.43 -6.66 -12.75
N PRO A 283 -30.80 -7.82 -13.05
CA PRO A 283 -29.43 -8.13 -12.63
C PRO A 283 -28.46 -6.99 -12.93
N CYS A 284 -27.57 -6.70 -11.99
CA CYS A 284 -26.66 -5.56 -12.11
C CYS A 284 -25.36 -5.77 -11.34
N VAL A 285 -24.33 -5.04 -11.76
CA VAL A 285 -23.05 -4.87 -11.05
C VAL A 285 -22.86 -3.39 -10.77
N VAL A 286 -22.54 -3.05 -9.52
CA VAL A 286 -22.27 -1.68 -9.08
C VAL A 286 -20.81 -1.58 -8.72
N VAL A 287 -20.08 -0.67 -9.35
CA VAL A 287 -18.71 -0.35 -8.95
C VAL A 287 -18.64 1.03 -8.33
N THR A 288 -18.15 1.10 -7.11
CA THR A 288 -18.15 2.29 -6.26
C THR A 288 -16.73 2.80 -6.08
N LEU A 289 -16.50 4.06 -6.48
CA LEU A 289 -15.25 4.78 -6.39
C LEU A 289 -15.34 5.80 -5.25
N SER A 290 -14.57 5.59 -4.18
CA SER A 290 -14.65 6.37 -2.95
C SER A 290 -13.47 7.34 -2.74
N SER A 291 -12.40 7.23 -3.52
CA SER A 291 -11.13 7.95 -3.28
C SER A 291 -10.67 8.85 -4.44
N ALA A 292 -11.41 8.92 -5.54
CA ALA A 292 -11.10 9.80 -6.66
C ALA A 292 -12.32 10.66 -6.97
N ILE A 293 -12.22 11.98 -6.76
CA ILE A 293 -13.21 12.94 -7.25
C ILE A 293 -12.92 13.12 -8.73
N PRO A 294 -13.70 12.52 -9.63
CA PRO A 294 -13.55 12.73 -11.06
C PRO A 294 -13.98 14.17 -11.34
N MET A 295 -13.03 15.00 -11.76
CA MET A 295 -13.38 16.31 -12.26
C MET A 295 -14.07 16.17 -13.61
N ALA A 296 -15.07 17.02 -13.84
CA ALA A 296 -15.82 17.09 -15.10
C ALA A 296 -14.83 17.11 -16.28
N MET A 297 -14.78 15.99 -17.00
CA MET A 297 -13.90 15.85 -18.15
C MET A 297 -14.33 16.84 -19.22
N THR A 298 -13.42 17.69 -19.68
CA THR A 298 -13.57 18.36 -20.97
C THR A 298 -12.79 17.59 -22.03
N ASP A 299 -13.27 17.60 -23.27
CA ASP A 299 -12.44 17.17 -24.41
C ASP A 299 -11.26 18.14 -24.63
N SER A 300 -10.39 17.82 -25.59
CA SER A 300 -9.23 18.65 -25.94
C SER A 300 -9.60 20.03 -26.50
N ALA A 301 -10.88 20.27 -26.81
CA ALA A 301 -11.44 21.55 -27.23
C ALA A 301 -12.12 22.31 -26.07
N GLY A 302 -12.14 21.76 -24.85
CA GLY A 302 -12.77 22.37 -23.68
C GLY A 302 -14.28 22.10 -23.56
N SER A 303 -14.85 21.24 -24.40
CA SER A 303 -16.28 20.87 -24.33
C SER A 303 -16.50 19.84 -23.23
N GLU A 304 -17.52 20.03 -22.38
CA GLU A 304 -17.88 19.08 -21.33
C GLU A 304 -18.25 17.72 -21.96
N LYS A 305 -17.62 16.63 -21.51
CA LYS A 305 -18.00 15.27 -21.94
C LYS A 305 -19.42 14.94 -21.46
N SER A 306 -20.03 13.91 -22.06
CA SER A 306 -21.31 13.37 -21.59
C SER A 306 -21.26 13.10 -20.09
N CYS A 307 -22.33 13.36 -19.35
CA CYS A 307 -22.45 13.09 -17.91
C CYS A 307 -22.12 11.63 -17.51
N ASN A 308 -22.35 10.67 -18.41
CA ASN A 308 -21.92 9.26 -18.22
C ASN A 308 -20.45 9.01 -18.62
N GLN A 309 -19.76 10.02 -19.14
CA GLN A 309 -18.34 10.01 -19.54
C GLN A 309 -17.52 11.07 -18.78
N GLN A 310 -18.12 11.79 -17.81
CA GLN A 310 -17.46 12.85 -17.02
C GLN A 310 -16.60 12.30 -15.87
N SER A 311 -16.55 10.98 -15.69
CA SER A 311 -15.86 10.29 -14.61
C SER A 311 -15.65 8.82 -14.94
N PRO A 312 -14.44 8.29 -14.69
CA PRO A 312 -13.79 7.27 -15.50
C PRO A 312 -14.33 7.03 -16.92
N ASN A 313 -13.44 6.93 -17.90
CA ASN A 313 -13.66 6.04 -19.05
C ASN A 313 -13.82 4.58 -18.55
N TRP A 314 -14.95 4.28 -17.90
CA TRP A 314 -15.46 2.94 -17.73
C TRP A 314 -15.76 2.44 -19.13
N ARG A 315 -15.14 1.33 -19.46
CA ARG A 315 -15.50 0.52 -20.62
C ARG A 315 -15.90 -0.80 -20.05
N TYR A 316 -17.00 -1.37 -20.51
CA TYR A 316 -17.16 -2.80 -20.34
C TYR A 316 -17.36 -3.42 -21.70
N HIS A 317 -16.64 -4.51 -21.92
CA HIS A 317 -16.60 -5.34 -23.13
C HIS A 317 -15.62 -4.92 -24.24
N LYS A 318 -14.78 -5.90 -24.60
CA LYS A 318 -14.31 -6.20 -25.96
C LYS A 318 -15.17 -7.37 -26.49
N TYR A 319 -15.55 -7.33 -27.76
CA TYR A 319 -16.27 -8.44 -28.40
C TYR A 319 -15.46 -9.73 -28.27
N TYR A 320 -16.11 -10.85 -27.93
CA TYR A 320 -15.44 -12.15 -27.91
C TYR A 320 -14.93 -12.47 -29.33
N GLY A 321 -13.64 -12.23 -29.58
CA GLY A 321 -13.02 -12.35 -30.91
C GLY A 321 -12.85 -11.04 -31.70
N ASP A 322 -13.21 -9.87 -31.15
CA ASP A 322 -12.90 -8.56 -31.74
C ASP A 322 -12.46 -7.56 -30.64
N GLU A 323 -11.15 -7.34 -30.60
CA GLU A 323 -10.43 -6.52 -29.61
C GLU A 323 -10.51 -5.01 -29.88
N THR A 324 -11.24 -4.58 -30.91
CA THR A 324 -11.18 -3.19 -31.41
C THR A 324 -12.40 -2.35 -31.09
N ASN A 325 -13.55 -2.96 -30.82
CA ASN A 325 -14.81 -2.25 -30.59
C ASN A 325 -15.21 -2.29 -29.12
N PHE A 326 -15.30 -1.10 -28.50
CA PHE A 326 -15.75 -0.90 -27.12
C PHE A 326 -17.17 -0.32 -27.09
N GLU A 327 -17.99 -0.81 -26.17
CA GLU A 327 -19.33 -0.27 -25.92
C GLU A 327 -19.38 0.43 -24.56
N TYR A 328 -20.19 1.50 -24.47
CA TYR A 328 -20.50 2.18 -23.22
C TYR A 328 -21.93 1.82 -22.82
N GLY A 329 -22.17 1.35 -21.61
CA GLY A 329 -23.52 0.94 -21.22
C GLY A 329 -23.80 0.83 -19.73
N TYR A 330 -23.13 1.68 -18.97
CA TYR A 330 -23.33 1.86 -17.55
C TYR A 330 -24.08 3.19 -17.34
N VAL A 331 -24.74 3.29 -16.20
CA VAL A 331 -25.28 4.55 -15.71
C VAL A 331 -24.40 5.00 -14.56
N MET A 332 -23.93 6.25 -14.60
CA MET A 332 -23.21 6.82 -13.48
C MET A 332 -24.20 7.42 -12.49
N ASP A 333 -24.04 7.08 -11.21
CA ASP A 333 -24.67 7.77 -10.09
C ASP A 333 -23.61 8.51 -9.27
N VAL A 334 -24.01 9.62 -8.64
CA VAL A 334 -23.22 10.31 -7.63
C VAL A 334 -23.89 10.18 -6.27
N VAL A 335 -23.08 9.99 -5.24
CA VAL A 335 -23.53 10.08 -3.84
C VAL A 335 -23.12 11.45 -3.31
N LEU A 336 -24.12 12.21 -2.88
CA LEU A 336 -23.93 13.53 -2.30
C LEU A 336 -23.48 13.42 -0.82
N PRO A 337 -22.91 14.47 -0.23
CA PRO A 337 -22.50 14.46 1.18
C PRO A 337 -23.63 14.13 2.18
N ASP A 338 -24.89 14.32 1.78
CA ASP A 338 -26.08 13.97 2.57
C ASP A 338 -26.57 12.52 2.36
N GLY A 339 -25.80 11.71 1.62
CA GLY A 339 -26.08 10.29 1.33
C GLY A 339 -27.07 10.06 0.18
N ARG A 340 -27.65 11.10 -0.42
CA ARG A 340 -28.56 10.91 -1.56
C ARG A 340 -27.80 10.45 -2.79
N ILE A 341 -28.38 9.47 -3.49
CA ILE A 341 -27.91 8.96 -4.78
C ILE A 341 -28.68 9.69 -5.89
N VAL A 342 -27.95 10.30 -6.83
CA VAL A 342 -28.54 11.03 -7.96
C VAL A 342 -27.87 10.55 -9.25
N PRO A 343 -28.63 10.23 -10.33
CA PRO A 343 -28.03 9.95 -11.63
C PRO A 343 -27.13 11.12 -12.05
N ALA A 344 -25.90 10.85 -12.49
CA ALA A 344 -24.91 11.88 -12.80
C ALA A 344 -25.38 12.86 -13.88
N CYS A 345 -26.23 12.38 -14.81
CA CYS A 345 -26.87 13.18 -15.86
C CYS A 345 -27.99 14.10 -15.37
N GLU A 346 -28.56 13.82 -14.20
CA GLU A 346 -29.60 14.65 -13.56
C GLU A 346 -28.99 15.57 -12.49
N ALA A 347 -27.80 15.24 -11.99
CA ALA A 347 -27.06 16.07 -11.05
C ALA A 347 -26.66 17.41 -11.68
N SER A 348 -26.66 18.48 -10.88
CA SER A 348 -26.05 19.75 -11.27
C SER A 348 -24.52 19.64 -11.27
N ARG A 349 -23.83 20.60 -11.91
CA ARG A 349 -22.37 20.67 -11.88
C ARG A 349 -21.83 20.80 -10.44
N SER A 350 -22.50 21.54 -9.57
CA SER A 350 -22.11 21.67 -8.17
C SER A 350 -22.30 20.36 -7.40
N GLN A 351 -23.39 19.64 -7.65
CA GLN A 351 -23.66 18.34 -7.05
C GLN A 351 -22.59 17.30 -7.44
N ARG A 352 -22.23 17.24 -8.73
CA ARG A 352 -21.12 16.38 -9.20
C ARG A 352 -19.79 16.77 -8.56
N ALA A 353 -19.50 18.06 -8.43
CA ALA A 353 -18.26 18.54 -7.82
C ALA A 353 -18.19 18.29 -6.30
N SER A 354 -19.32 18.26 -5.60
CA SER A 354 -19.40 17.99 -4.16
C SER A 354 -19.60 16.51 -3.83
N ALA A 355 -19.75 15.64 -4.84
CA ALA A 355 -20.03 14.22 -4.61
C ALA A 355 -18.88 13.56 -3.86
N THR A 356 -19.22 12.78 -2.84
CA THR A 356 -18.25 12.03 -2.03
C THR A 356 -17.91 10.69 -2.67
N THR A 357 -18.78 10.19 -3.55
CA THR A 357 -18.66 8.85 -4.14
C THR A 357 -19.29 8.82 -5.52
N TRP A 358 -18.67 8.06 -6.41
CA TRP A 358 -19.18 7.81 -7.76
C TRP A 358 -19.47 6.33 -7.93
N ARG A 359 -20.57 6.01 -8.59
CA ARG A 359 -20.99 4.64 -8.80
C ARG A 359 -21.26 4.38 -10.27
N ALA A 360 -20.59 3.39 -10.85
CA ALA A 360 -20.90 2.87 -12.16
C ALA A 360 -21.85 1.68 -12.03
N VAL A 361 -23.07 1.81 -12.53
CA VAL A 361 -24.09 0.76 -12.48
C VAL A 361 -24.21 0.10 -13.87
N MET A 362 -23.78 -1.15 -13.97
CA MET A 362 -23.86 -1.98 -15.18
C MET A 362 -25.02 -2.95 -15.06
N GLN A 363 -25.91 -3.01 -16.06
CA GLN A 363 -27.17 -3.78 -15.95
C GLN A 363 -27.40 -4.73 -17.13
N ARG A 364 -26.79 -4.46 -18.29
CA ARG A 364 -27.14 -5.13 -19.54
C ARG A 364 -26.04 -5.07 -20.59
N TRP A 365 -26.14 -5.98 -21.55
CA TRP A 365 -25.42 -5.95 -22.81
C TRP A 365 -26.08 -4.94 -23.76
N GLN A 366 -25.50 -3.76 -23.97
CA GLN A 366 -26.14 -2.71 -24.80
C GLN A 366 -26.25 -3.10 -26.27
N HIS A 367 -25.20 -3.71 -26.84
CA HIS A 367 -25.15 -4.07 -28.27
C HIS A 367 -26.25 -5.05 -28.70
N ILE A 368 -26.76 -5.87 -27.76
CA ILE A 368 -27.91 -6.76 -27.96
C ILE A 368 -29.12 -6.41 -27.09
N ASN A 369 -29.04 -5.30 -26.35
CA ASN A 369 -30.03 -4.82 -25.38
C ASN A 369 -30.65 -5.93 -24.50
N ARG A 370 -29.82 -6.70 -23.80
CA ARG A 370 -30.25 -7.84 -22.97
C ARG A 370 -29.68 -7.75 -21.55
N PRO A 371 -30.48 -8.01 -20.49
CA PRO A 371 -29.97 -8.06 -19.12
C PRO A 371 -28.83 -9.06 -18.92
N PHE A 372 -27.99 -8.79 -17.94
CA PHE A 372 -26.96 -9.70 -17.48
C PHE A 372 -27.51 -11.02 -16.95
N VAL A 373 -26.72 -12.08 -17.10
CA VAL A 373 -27.01 -13.41 -16.54
C VAL A 373 -25.79 -13.88 -15.75
N ALA A 374 -26.01 -14.42 -14.54
CA ALA A 374 -24.95 -15.02 -13.74
C ALA A 374 -24.22 -16.12 -14.54
N GLY A 375 -22.89 -16.17 -14.42
CA GLY A 375 -22.00 -17.04 -15.17
C GLY A 375 -21.43 -16.40 -16.45
N GLU A 376 -21.97 -15.28 -16.92
CA GLU A 376 -21.40 -14.55 -18.06
C GLU A 376 -20.13 -13.79 -17.64
N GLN A 377 -19.20 -13.62 -18.58
CA GLN A 377 -17.98 -12.85 -18.36
C GLN A 377 -18.17 -11.41 -18.81
N ILE A 378 -17.81 -10.48 -17.93
CA ILE A 378 -17.61 -9.07 -18.28
C ILE A 378 -16.13 -8.74 -18.17
N GLU A 379 -15.70 -7.80 -18.98
CA GLU A 379 -14.40 -7.15 -18.86
C GLU A 379 -14.69 -5.67 -18.58
N PHE A 380 -14.00 -5.06 -17.62
CA PHE A 380 -14.14 -3.64 -17.33
C PHE A 380 -12.81 -2.98 -16.98
N GLU A 381 -12.65 -1.70 -17.29
CA GLU A 381 -11.48 -0.88 -16.91
C GLU A 381 -11.94 0.28 -16.05
N THR A 382 -11.26 0.54 -14.93
CA THR A 382 -11.47 1.75 -14.14
C THR A 382 -10.48 2.82 -14.57
N THR A 383 -10.84 4.10 -14.50
CA THR A 383 -9.94 5.21 -14.85
C THR A 383 -10.24 6.37 -13.92
N ILE A 384 -9.28 7.23 -13.62
CA ILE A 384 -9.49 8.37 -12.73
C ILE A 384 -8.91 9.63 -13.35
N SER A 385 -9.45 10.78 -12.97
CA SER A 385 -8.93 12.09 -13.35
C SER A 385 -8.57 12.85 -12.09
N PHE A 386 -7.48 13.59 -12.16
CA PHE A 386 -7.00 14.40 -11.04
C PHE A 386 -6.86 15.86 -11.49
N ASN A 387 -7.10 16.79 -10.57
CA ASN A 387 -6.90 18.21 -10.82
C ASN A 387 -5.41 18.52 -11.04
N ARG A 388 -5.02 19.01 -12.22
CA ARG A 388 -3.64 19.42 -12.52
C ARG A 388 -3.32 20.85 -12.09
N ALA A 389 -4.24 21.56 -11.42
CA ALA A 389 -3.96 22.87 -10.81
C ALA A 389 -2.88 22.82 -9.71
N GLN A 390 -2.47 21.63 -9.27
CA GLN A 390 -1.37 21.47 -8.32
C GLN A 390 0.01 21.22 -8.95
N THR A 391 0.16 20.95 -10.26
CA THR A 391 1.53 20.72 -10.79
C THR A 391 1.83 21.14 -12.24
N THR A 392 0.93 21.06 -13.24
CA THR A 392 1.38 21.20 -14.66
C THR A 392 0.36 21.70 -15.71
N GLY A 393 -0.91 21.99 -15.41
CA GLY A 393 -1.76 22.87 -16.27
C GLY A 393 -2.63 22.31 -17.44
N ASP A 394 -2.67 21.00 -17.74
CA ASP A 394 -3.59 20.31 -18.68
C ASP A 394 -4.49 19.24 -18.00
N ASN A 395 -5.47 18.67 -18.70
CA ASN A 395 -6.24 17.50 -18.22
C ASN A 395 -5.50 16.19 -18.58
N VAL A 396 -5.11 15.38 -17.60
CA VAL A 396 -4.45 14.08 -17.85
C VAL A 396 -5.33 12.94 -17.33
N ASN A 397 -5.63 11.99 -18.22
CA ASN A 397 -6.43 10.81 -17.94
C ASN A 397 -5.54 9.68 -17.38
N TYR A 398 -5.93 9.10 -16.25
CA TYR A 398 -5.25 7.96 -15.65
C TYR A 398 -6.06 6.70 -15.86
N TYR A 399 -5.43 5.66 -16.38
CA TYR A 399 -6.07 4.40 -16.72
C TYR A 399 -5.64 3.33 -15.74
N GLY A 400 -6.63 2.66 -15.16
CA GLY A 400 -6.42 1.47 -14.36
C GLY A 400 -6.03 0.29 -15.24
N GLN A 401 -6.04 -0.88 -14.63
CA GLN A 401 -5.99 -2.15 -15.31
C GLN A 401 -7.39 -2.51 -15.82
N THR A 402 -7.42 -3.18 -16.95
CA THR A 402 -8.60 -3.98 -17.35
C THR A 402 -8.79 -5.07 -16.30
N PHE A 403 -10.02 -5.46 -15.97
CA PHE A 403 -10.41 -6.57 -15.10
C PHE A 403 -11.36 -7.50 -15.83
N LYS A 404 -11.17 -8.81 -15.71
CA LYS A 404 -12.15 -9.81 -16.12
C LYS A 404 -12.87 -10.40 -14.92
N TYR A 405 -14.18 -10.47 -15.02
CA TYR A 405 -15.07 -10.80 -13.93
C TYR A 405 -16.19 -11.73 -14.42
N VAL A 406 -16.45 -12.80 -13.68
CA VAL A 406 -17.56 -13.72 -13.96
C VAL A 406 -18.72 -13.34 -13.05
N LEU A 407 -19.84 -12.97 -13.67
CA LEU A 407 -21.06 -12.58 -12.97
C LEU A 407 -21.54 -13.68 -12.02
N GLY A 408 -21.82 -13.32 -10.78
CA GLY A 408 -22.20 -14.19 -9.68
C GLY A 408 -21.07 -15.03 -9.10
N GLN A 409 -19.81 -14.83 -9.53
CA GLN A 409 -18.67 -15.63 -9.08
C GLN A 409 -17.48 -14.80 -8.58
N GLY A 410 -17.07 -13.77 -9.32
CA GLY A 410 -15.96 -12.91 -8.91
C GLY A 410 -14.92 -12.59 -9.98
N LEU A 411 -13.83 -11.95 -9.55
CA LEU A 411 -12.66 -11.66 -10.40
C LEU A 411 -11.97 -12.92 -10.89
N THR A 412 -11.40 -12.84 -12.09
CA THR A 412 -10.58 -13.90 -12.68
C THR A 412 -9.13 -13.44 -12.84
N VAL A 413 -8.20 -14.38 -12.70
CA VAL A 413 -6.76 -14.14 -12.90
C VAL A 413 -6.37 -14.00 -14.38
N ASN A 414 -7.29 -14.26 -15.33
CA ASN A 414 -7.01 -14.23 -16.77
C ASN A 414 -7.33 -12.86 -17.40
N ASN A 415 -6.58 -11.85 -16.99
CA ASN A 415 -6.88 -10.45 -17.30
C ASN A 415 -6.16 -9.90 -18.55
N ARG A 416 -5.77 -10.78 -19.48
CA ARG A 416 -4.98 -10.37 -20.67
C ARG A 416 -5.82 -9.61 -21.68
N ASP A 417 -5.23 -8.51 -22.16
CA ASP A 417 -5.84 -7.51 -23.05
C ASP A 417 -5.60 -7.72 -24.56
N SER A 418 -4.77 -8.68 -25.00
CA SER A 418 -4.58 -8.97 -26.45
C SER A 418 -4.02 -10.37 -26.81
N ALA A 419 -4.69 -11.06 -27.73
CA ALA A 419 -4.28 -12.03 -28.77
C ALA A 419 -3.45 -13.31 -28.46
N SER A 420 -2.84 -13.52 -27.29
CA SER A 420 -2.13 -14.78 -27.03
C SER A 420 -2.03 -15.15 -25.55
N GLY A 421 -2.72 -16.21 -25.15
CA GLY A 421 -2.73 -16.80 -23.81
C GLY A 421 -4.01 -17.62 -23.62
N PRO A 422 -3.98 -18.78 -22.92
CA PRO A 422 -5.12 -19.70 -22.94
C PRO A 422 -6.39 -19.02 -22.46
N THR A 423 -7.39 -18.93 -23.33
CA THR A 423 -8.78 -18.76 -22.94
C THR A 423 -9.20 -20.03 -22.20
N GLY A 424 -9.60 -19.91 -20.93
CA GLY A 424 -10.13 -21.04 -20.15
C GLY A 424 -9.22 -21.64 -19.08
N ILE A 425 -8.35 -20.87 -18.43
CA ILE A 425 -7.77 -21.31 -17.15
C ILE A 425 -8.83 -21.08 -16.06
N ASN A 426 -9.41 -22.17 -15.54
CA ASN A 426 -10.41 -22.13 -14.47
C ASN A 426 -10.16 -23.24 -13.44
N ASP A 427 -8.93 -23.74 -13.36
CA ASP A 427 -8.50 -24.62 -12.27
C ASP A 427 -7.90 -23.80 -11.14
N SER A 428 -7.75 -24.43 -9.97
CA SER A 428 -7.16 -23.76 -8.81
C SER A 428 -5.70 -23.35 -9.05
N PHE A 429 -4.98 -24.06 -9.93
CA PHE A 429 -3.58 -23.79 -10.25
C PHE A 429 -3.37 -22.50 -11.06
N ALA A 430 -4.43 -21.91 -11.61
CA ALA A 430 -4.43 -20.53 -12.11
C ALA A 430 -4.14 -19.50 -11.00
N GLN A 431 -4.57 -19.82 -9.77
CA GLN A 431 -4.46 -19.00 -8.57
C GLN A 431 -3.33 -19.51 -7.68
N LEU A 432 -2.10 -19.43 -8.17
CA LEU A 432 -0.92 -19.92 -7.45
C LEU A 432 -0.78 -19.34 -6.02
N GLY A 433 -1.15 -18.09 -5.80
CA GLY A 433 -1.25 -17.44 -4.49
C GLY A 433 -2.69 -17.26 -3.98
N GLY A 434 -3.65 -18.05 -4.43
CA GLY A 434 -5.07 -17.85 -4.08
C GLY A 434 -5.62 -16.56 -4.68
N TYR A 435 -6.48 -15.85 -3.94
CA TYR A 435 -7.08 -14.58 -4.38
C TYR A 435 -6.09 -13.41 -4.50
N THR A 436 -4.87 -13.55 -3.96
CA THR A 436 -3.80 -12.56 -4.15
C THR A 436 -3.02 -12.76 -5.44
N THR A 437 -3.36 -13.81 -6.22
CA THR A 437 -2.72 -14.06 -7.51
C THR A 437 -3.07 -12.98 -8.51
N VAL A 438 -2.05 -12.39 -9.14
CA VAL A 438 -2.24 -11.38 -10.17
C VAL A 438 -1.93 -11.90 -11.58
N PRO A 439 -2.68 -11.44 -12.60
CA PRO A 439 -2.42 -11.72 -14.00
C PRO A 439 -1.02 -11.31 -14.42
N GLN A 440 -0.43 -12.09 -15.34
CA GLN A 440 0.84 -11.74 -15.96
C GLN A 440 0.67 -10.55 -16.92
N LEU A 441 1.53 -9.54 -16.80
CA LEU A 441 1.69 -8.44 -17.77
C LEU A 441 2.31 -9.01 -19.07
N SER A 442 1.50 -9.44 -20.05
CA SER A 442 1.99 -10.26 -21.18
C SER A 442 1.91 -9.64 -22.58
N ALA A 443 1.44 -8.40 -22.77
CA ALA A 443 1.09 -7.96 -24.13
C ALA A 443 2.26 -7.91 -25.12
N THR A 444 3.51 -7.79 -24.63
CA THR A 444 4.70 -7.87 -25.50
C THR A 444 5.83 -8.46 -24.67
N GLY A 445 6.39 -9.62 -25.05
CA GLY A 445 7.66 -10.07 -24.47
C GLY A 445 8.65 -8.90 -24.42
N GLY A 446 9.25 -8.63 -23.26
CA GLY A 446 9.97 -7.37 -23.02
C GLY A 446 9.90 -6.86 -21.58
N GLN A 447 10.25 -5.59 -21.38
CA GLN A 447 10.41 -4.90 -20.09
C GLN A 447 9.26 -5.12 -19.10
N GLN A 448 8.01 -5.32 -19.54
CA GLN A 448 6.87 -5.54 -18.65
C GLN A 448 6.94 -6.85 -17.85
N GLN A 449 7.44 -7.93 -18.44
CA GLN A 449 7.59 -9.21 -17.74
C GLN A 449 8.62 -9.12 -16.61
N ARG A 450 9.57 -8.16 -16.69
CA ARG A 450 10.53 -7.91 -15.62
C ARG A 450 9.86 -7.41 -14.33
N LEU A 451 8.68 -6.79 -14.44
CA LEU A 451 7.96 -6.22 -13.31
C LEU A 451 7.00 -7.20 -12.63
N SER A 452 7.01 -8.48 -13.03
CA SER A 452 6.06 -9.49 -12.56
C SER A 452 6.08 -9.69 -11.05
N PHE A 453 7.21 -9.39 -10.38
CA PHE A 453 7.39 -9.55 -8.94
C PHE A 453 7.18 -8.24 -8.15
N MET A 454 6.79 -7.15 -8.80
CA MET A 454 6.53 -5.85 -8.17
C MET A 454 5.04 -5.52 -8.06
N GLN A 455 4.17 -6.50 -8.31
CA GLN A 455 2.73 -6.29 -8.30
C GLN A 455 2.20 -6.41 -6.86
N HIS A 456 1.22 -5.57 -6.51
CA HIS A 456 0.44 -5.71 -5.28
C HIS A 456 -0.72 -6.69 -5.50
N ALA A 457 -1.24 -7.29 -4.43
CA ALA A 457 -2.48 -8.05 -4.48
C ALA A 457 -3.67 -7.14 -4.84
N TYR A 458 -4.59 -7.57 -5.71
CA TYR A 458 -5.78 -6.76 -6.01
C TYR A 458 -6.77 -6.72 -4.85
N ASN A 459 -6.86 -7.79 -4.06
CA ASN A 459 -7.72 -7.86 -2.88
C ASN A 459 -7.05 -7.26 -1.62
N LEU A 460 -6.02 -6.44 -1.80
CA LEU A 460 -5.36 -5.72 -0.72
C LEU A 460 -6.37 -4.81 -0.01
N ASP A 461 -6.43 -4.89 1.32
CA ASP A 461 -7.35 -4.07 2.12
C ASP A 461 -7.07 -2.59 1.88
N ARG A 462 -8.13 -1.77 1.76
CA ARG A 462 -7.98 -0.34 1.49
C ARG A 462 -7.07 0.37 2.50
N ASN A 463 -7.09 -0.05 3.76
CA ASN A 463 -6.27 0.54 4.83
C ASN A 463 -4.78 0.20 4.65
N ASN A 464 -4.47 -0.90 3.95
CA ASN A 464 -3.11 -1.34 3.66
C ASN A 464 -2.52 -0.66 2.41
N VAL A 465 -3.32 0.09 1.63
CA VAL A 465 -2.84 0.72 0.38
C VAL A 465 -1.72 1.73 0.66
N GLN A 466 -1.92 2.61 1.64
CA GLN A 466 -0.94 3.65 1.96
C GLN A 466 0.33 3.05 2.59
N PRO A 467 0.24 2.19 3.64
CA PRO A 467 1.41 1.46 4.16
C PRO A 467 2.17 0.67 3.09
N TRP A 468 1.48 0.06 2.13
CA TRP A 468 2.13 -0.65 1.02
C TRP A 468 2.96 0.29 0.14
N LEU A 469 2.45 1.49 -0.16
CA LEU A 469 3.18 2.51 -0.93
C LEU A 469 4.40 3.03 -0.17
N ASP A 470 4.23 3.32 1.12
CA ASP A 470 5.31 3.82 1.97
C ASP A 470 6.39 2.75 2.14
N GLY A 471 5.99 1.49 2.34
CA GLY A 471 6.89 0.33 2.36
C GLY A 471 7.64 0.15 1.05
N ARG A 472 6.98 0.32 -0.09
CA ARG A 472 7.67 0.31 -1.40
C ARG A 472 8.72 1.41 -1.48
N ARG A 473 8.39 2.65 -1.09
CA ARG A 473 9.33 3.78 -1.11
C ARG A 473 10.55 3.47 -0.24
N LEU A 474 10.33 2.91 0.94
CA LEU A 474 11.38 2.49 1.87
C LEU A 474 12.30 1.41 1.27
N ILE A 475 11.74 0.35 0.67
CA ILE A 475 12.50 -0.72 0.00
C ILE A 475 13.39 -0.16 -1.14
N HIS A 476 12.88 0.85 -1.84
CA HIS A 476 13.59 1.52 -2.92
C HIS A 476 14.48 2.70 -2.45
N THR A 477 14.63 2.95 -1.15
CA THR A 477 15.48 4.05 -0.66
C THR A 477 16.92 3.59 -0.50
N ASP A 478 17.87 4.39 -0.98
CA ASP A 478 19.28 4.31 -0.62
C ASP A 478 19.48 4.94 0.76
N PHE A 479 19.72 4.13 1.79
CA PHE A 479 19.84 4.56 3.17
C PHE A 479 21.17 5.27 3.51
N ASN A 480 22.11 5.39 2.56
CA ASN A 480 23.26 6.28 2.72
C ASN A 480 22.89 7.73 2.36
N THR A 481 22.02 7.90 1.37
CA THR A 481 21.77 9.21 0.75
C THR A 481 20.33 9.73 0.88
N GLY A 482 19.39 8.85 1.26
CA GLY A 482 17.96 9.11 1.23
C GLY A 482 17.39 9.16 -0.18
N ASN A 483 18.18 8.91 -1.24
CA ASN A 483 17.67 8.96 -2.60
C ASN A 483 16.84 7.74 -2.93
N HIS A 484 15.79 7.93 -3.72
CA HIS A 484 15.02 6.82 -4.29
C HIS A 484 15.81 6.16 -5.44
N VAL A 485 15.86 4.83 -5.46
CA VAL A 485 16.57 3.98 -6.43
C VAL A 485 15.54 3.21 -7.27
N GLU A 486 15.64 3.34 -8.58
CA GLU A 486 14.90 2.50 -9.54
C GLU A 486 15.89 1.89 -10.53
N GLU A 487 15.79 0.58 -10.78
CA GLU A 487 16.75 -0.17 -11.61
C GLU A 487 16.61 0.10 -13.12
N PHE A 488 15.57 0.84 -13.53
CA PHE A 488 15.35 1.23 -14.92
C PHE A 488 15.84 2.68 -15.13
N LEU A 489 16.73 2.86 -16.10
CA LEU A 489 17.44 4.11 -16.36
C LEU A 489 16.51 5.33 -16.51
N PRO A 490 16.97 6.53 -16.10
CA PRO A 490 16.16 7.72 -16.01
C PRO A 490 15.79 8.23 -17.40
N GLY A 491 14.53 8.07 -17.79
CA GLY A 491 13.96 9.00 -18.75
C GLY A 491 14.00 10.42 -18.18
N PRO A 492 14.00 11.49 -19.00
CA PRO A 492 13.89 12.87 -18.51
C PRO A 492 12.64 13.16 -17.65
N GLN A 493 11.75 12.17 -17.51
CA GLN A 493 10.54 12.17 -16.67
C GLN A 493 10.73 11.45 -15.31
N ALA A 494 11.80 10.67 -15.13
CA ALA A 494 12.21 10.10 -13.84
C ALA A 494 12.99 11.13 -12.99
N ILE A 495 13.53 12.17 -13.64
CA ILE A 495 14.05 13.36 -12.96
C ILE A 495 12.85 14.04 -12.27
N ASN A 496 12.79 13.94 -10.94
CA ASN A 496 11.69 14.37 -10.06
C ASN A 496 10.44 13.47 -10.05
N GLY A 497 10.55 12.22 -10.51
CA GLY A 497 9.42 11.29 -10.60
C GLY A 497 9.17 10.43 -9.35
N ASN A 498 10.19 10.19 -8.52
CA ASN A 498 10.03 9.67 -7.16
C ASN A 498 10.81 10.57 -6.19
N LEU A 499 10.17 11.10 -5.15
CA LEU A 499 10.79 12.02 -4.21
C LEU A 499 11.77 11.29 -3.29
N PRO A 500 13.00 11.82 -3.10
CA PRO A 500 13.92 11.34 -2.07
C PRO A 500 13.23 11.26 -0.71
N PHE A 501 13.76 10.41 0.18
CA PHE A 501 13.42 10.27 1.59
C PHE A 501 14.62 10.72 2.46
N PRO A 502 14.92 12.04 2.55
CA PRO A 502 16.15 12.54 3.17
C PRO A 502 16.30 12.16 4.64
N GLU A 503 15.21 11.95 5.36
CA GLU A 503 15.18 11.53 6.76
C GLU A 503 15.84 10.15 6.97
N LEU A 504 15.92 9.33 5.93
CA LEU A 504 16.59 8.03 5.95
C LEU A 504 18.07 8.10 5.57
N ALA A 505 18.61 9.27 5.24
CA ALA A 505 19.98 9.41 4.80
C ALA A 505 20.97 9.18 5.97
N GLY A 506 21.94 8.31 5.75
CA GLY A 506 23.06 8.08 6.66
C GLY A 506 22.74 7.14 7.82
N ILE A 507 21.59 6.44 7.81
CA ILE A 507 21.24 5.49 8.87
C ILE A 507 21.85 4.10 8.65
N ALA A 508 22.27 3.78 7.41
CA ALA A 508 23.00 2.55 7.11
C ALA A 508 24.43 2.59 7.65
N SER A 509 24.92 1.44 8.13
CA SER A 509 26.26 1.30 8.70
C SER A 509 26.99 0.12 8.07
N ASN A 510 28.03 0.40 7.28
CA ASN A 510 28.80 -0.60 6.53
C ASN A 510 27.94 -1.60 5.70
N PRO A 511 26.95 -1.09 4.92
CA PRO A 511 26.00 -1.95 4.21
C PRO A 511 26.69 -2.80 3.12
N ILE A 512 26.18 -4.01 2.86
CA ILE A 512 26.49 -4.80 1.66
C ILE A 512 26.05 -4.02 0.43
N GLN A 513 24.79 -3.57 0.45
CA GLN A 513 24.23 -2.59 -0.48
C GLN A 513 23.35 -1.60 0.30
N PRO A 514 23.35 -0.31 -0.04
CA PRO A 514 22.59 0.70 0.69
C PRO A 514 21.09 0.75 0.39
N SER A 515 20.56 -0.04 -0.55
CA SER A 515 19.12 -0.24 -0.74
C SER A 515 18.75 -1.72 -0.84
N CYS A 516 17.51 -2.06 -0.47
CA CYS A 516 17.02 -3.43 -0.57
C CYS A 516 16.98 -3.90 -2.03
N THR A 517 16.66 -3.01 -2.98
CA THR A 517 16.53 -3.35 -4.40
C THR A 517 17.86 -3.63 -5.11
N GLN A 518 18.98 -3.14 -4.58
CA GLN A 518 20.31 -3.48 -5.06
C GLN A 518 20.73 -4.91 -4.71
N CYS A 519 20.16 -5.47 -3.63
CA CYS A 519 20.24 -6.90 -3.33
C CYS A 519 19.13 -7.69 -4.04
N HIS A 520 17.91 -7.17 -4.09
CA HIS A 520 16.73 -7.83 -4.65
C HIS A 520 16.25 -7.17 -5.95
N THR A 521 16.84 -7.54 -7.08
CA THR A 521 16.47 -7.01 -8.40
C THR A 521 14.97 -7.18 -8.66
N LEU A 522 14.20 -6.10 -8.56
CA LEU A 522 12.75 -6.07 -8.78
C LEU A 522 11.99 -7.11 -7.94
N ASN A 523 12.34 -7.27 -6.65
CA ASN A 523 11.84 -8.31 -5.73
C ASN A 523 12.18 -9.76 -6.12
N GLY A 524 12.99 -9.94 -7.16
CA GLY A 524 13.49 -11.22 -7.62
C GLY A 524 14.76 -11.66 -6.91
N VAL A 525 15.37 -12.70 -7.48
CA VAL A 525 16.66 -13.20 -7.05
C VAL A 525 17.74 -12.16 -7.41
N GLY A 526 18.56 -11.82 -6.43
CA GLY A 526 19.70 -10.93 -6.59
C GLY A 526 20.88 -11.55 -7.32
N VAL A 527 21.93 -10.75 -7.50
CA VAL A 527 23.28 -11.29 -7.72
C VAL A 527 23.96 -11.46 -6.36
N MET A 528 24.81 -12.48 -6.23
CA MET A 528 25.59 -12.69 -5.02
C MET A 528 26.53 -11.50 -4.83
N GLN A 529 26.47 -10.86 -3.66
CA GLN A 529 27.31 -9.72 -3.30
C GLN A 529 28.54 -10.18 -2.51
N ASP A 530 29.54 -9.30 -2.42
CA ASP A 530 30.65 -9.50 -1.49
C ASP A 530 30.12 -9.61 -0.05
N ARG A 531 30.64 -10.58 0.71
CA ARG A 531 30.19 -10.97 2.07
C ARG A 531 28.91 -11.82 2.13
N GLN A 532 28.37 -12.27 1.00
CA GLN A 532 27.29 -13.26 0.96
C GLN A 532 27.80 -14.64 0.53
N ASP A 533 27.20 -15.69 1.07
CA ASP A 533 27.40 -17.10 0.66
C ASP A 533 26.19 -17.67 -0.10
N VAL A 534 25.09 -16.92 -0.12
CA VAL A 534 23.86 -17.22 -0.84
C VAL A 534 23.33 -15.96 -1.54
N VAL A 535 22.60 -16.12 -2.64
CA VAL A 535 21.92 -15.02 -3.31
C VAL A 535 20.68 -14.59 -2.52
N PRO A 536 20.26 -13.31 -2.54
CA PRO A 536 18.99 -12.92 -1.94
C PRO A 536 17.80 -13.66 -2.59
N PRO A 537 16.88 -14.28 -1.81
CA PRO A 537 15.74 -15.02 -2.35
C PRO A 537 14.64 -14.08 -2.90
N LYS A 538 13.71 -14.64 -3.70
CA LYS A 538 12.52 -13.91 -4.19
C LYS A 538 11.61 -13.48 -3.03
N MET A 539 11.02 -12.29 -3.12
CA MET A 539 10.14 -11.72 -2.08
C MET A 539 8.64 -11.91 -2.35
N ILE A 540 8.26 -12.52 -3.48
CA ILE A 540 6.83 -12.70 -3.84
C ILE A 540 6.09 -13.66 -2.90
N GLY A 541 4.87 -13.30 -2.50
CA GLY A 541 3.98 -14.15 -1.73
C GLY A 541 4.47 -14.50 -0.32
N MET A 542 5.41 -13.74 0.24
CA MET A 542 5.96 -14.03 1.58
C MET A 542 4.88 -14.03 2.67
N GLY A 543 3.89 -13.12 2.61
CA GLY A 543 2.77 -13.13 3.56
C GLY A 543 1.94 -14.42 3.53
N LEU A 544 1.75 -15.01 2.35
CA LEU A 544 1.07 -16.31 2.22
C LEU A 544 1.89 -17.46 2.85
N LEU A 545 3.22 -17.42 2.70
CA LEU A 545 4.13 -18.42 3.27
C LEU A 545 4.23 -18.28 4.80
N GLU A 546 4.24 -17.05 5.32
CA GLU A 546 4.14 -16.78 6.76
C GLU A 546 2.88 -17.43 7.33
N ASN A 547 1.77 -17.26 6.62
CA ASN A 547 0.47 -17.74 7.07
C ASN A 547 0.24 -19.25 6.83
N ILE A 548 1.24 -20.04 6.40
CA ILE A 548 1.12 -21.51 6.42
C ILE A 548 1.08 -21.97 7.89
N PRO A 549 0.06 -22.71 8.36
CA PRO A 549 -0.01 -23.11 9.76
C PRO A 549 1.23 -23.90 10.21
N GLN A 550 1.76 -23.59 11.40
CA GLN A 550 2.97 -24.23 11.94
C GLN A 550 2.81 -25.76 12.02
N ASN A 551 1.65 -26.24 12.49
CA ASN A 551 1.34 -27.66 12.56
C ASN A 551 1.36 -28.35 11.18
N THR A 552 1.08 -27.64 10.10
CA THR A 552 1.19 -28.18 8.73
C THR A 552 2.65 -28.45 8.36
N ILE A 553 3.56 -27.52 8.68
CA ILE A 553 5.01 -27.68 8.42
C ILE A 553 5.57 -28.82 9.26
N GLU A 554 5.23 -28.87 10.55
CA GLU A 554 5.63 -29.96 11.45
C GLU A 554 5.07 -31.32 11.01
N GLN A 555 3.85 -31.37 10.46
CA GLN A 555 3.28 -32.58 9.89
C GLN A 555 4.08 -33.03 8.66
N TRP A 556 4.41 -32.12 7.73
CA TRP A 556 5.20 -32.47 6.55
C TRP A 556 6.58 -33.01 6.92
N ALA A 557 7.21 -32.48 7.97
CA ALA A 557 8.50 -32.98 8.46
C ALA A 557 8.43 -34.46 8.87
N GLN A 558 7.30 -34.87 9.47
CA GLN A 558 7.06 -36.27 9.83
C GLN A 558 6.78 -37.15 8.60
N GLU A 559 6.28 -36.57 7.52
CA GLU A 559 5.92 -37.29 6.28
C GLU A 559 7.12 -37.53 5.35
N ASN A 560 8.01 -36.53 5.20
CA ASN A 560 9.03 -36.54 4.15
C ASN A 560 10.48 -36.51 4.66
N GLY A 561 10.71 -36.46 5.98
CA GLY A 561 12.04 -36.48 6.57
C GLY A 561 12.79 -35.15 6.55
N GLY A 562 12.17 -34.07 6.05
CA GLY A 562 12.71 -32.72 6.16
C GLY A 562 12.78 -32.24 7.61
N THR A 563 13.72 -31.34 7.90
CA THR A 563 13.96 -30.83 9.26
C THR A 563 13.32 -29.46 9.45
N VAL A 564 12.57 -29.30 10.55
CA VAL A 564 12.05 -27.99 10.99
C VAL A 564 13.19 -27.21 11.64
N ASN A 565 13.42 -25.97 11.20
CA ASN A 565 14.26 -25.05 11.95
C ASN A 565 13.42 -24.30 12.98
N TYR A 566 13.78 -24.40 14.25
CA TYR A 566 13.11 -23.66 15.32
C TYR A 566 13.96 -22.47 15.73
N VAL A 567 13.33 -21.31 15.81
CA VAL A 567 13.97 -20.03 16.12
C VAL A 567 13.28 -19.43 17.32
N THR A 568 14.05 -18.98 18.31
CA THR A 568 13.50 -18.33 19.50
C THR A 568 13.32 -16.84 19.23
N VAL A 569 12.09 -16.35 19.39
CA VAL A 569 11.70 -14.94 19.31
C VAL A 569 10.77 -14.66 20.47
N GLU A 570 11.03 -13.60 21.22
CA GLU A 570 10.33 -13.17 22.44
C GLU A 570 10.28 -14.28 23.50
N GLY A 571 11.39 -15.03 23.62
CA GLY A 571 11.48 -16.19 24.50
C GLY A 571 10.61 -17.38 24.09
N GLN A 572 9.97 -17.35 22.92
CA GLN A 572 9.14 -18.41 22.38
C GLN A 572 9.81 -19.09 21.19
N GLU A 573 9.83 -20.41 21.20
CA GLU A 573 10.29 -21.21 20.07
C GLU A 573 9.21 -21.23 18.98
N ARG A 574 9.52 -20.72 17.79
CA ARG A 574 8.62 -20.66 16.63
C ARG A 574 9.29 -21.30 15.42
N VAL A 575 8.48 -21.83 14.49
CA VAL A 575 9.01 -22.37 13.23
C VAL A 575 9.57 -21.25 12.36
N GLY A 576 10.82 -21.43 11.94
CA GLY A 576 11.49 -20.58 10.97
C GLY A 576 11.00 -20.86 9.55
N ARG A 577 10.93 -19.82 8.71
CA ARG A 577 10.21 -19.83 7.42
C ARG A 577 10.98 -19.15 6.30
N PHE A 578 11.75 -18.12 6.62
CA PHE A 578 12.38 -17.23 5.64
C PHE A 578 13.91 -17.30 5.67
N GLY A 579 14.51 -16.81 4.59
CA GLY A 579 15.91 -17.08 4.26
C GLY A 579 16.11 -18.46 3.65
N TRP A 580 17.36 -18.74 3.26
CA TRP A 580 17.74 -20.04 2.69
C TRP A 580 17.85 -21.14 3.74
N ARG A 581 17.98 -20.79 5.02
CA ARG A 581 18.08 -21.74 6.14
C ARG A 581 16.90 -21.64 7.12
N ALA A 582 15.79 -21.03 6.69
CA ALA A 582 14.58 -20.87 7.51
C ALA A 582 14.89 -20.18 8.87
N GLU A 583 15.67 -19.10 8.87
CA GLU A 583 16.22 -18.47 10.09
C GLU A 583 15.33 -17.34 10.63
N ALA A 584 14.35 -16.88 9.85
CA ALA A 584 13.38 -15.89 10.30
C ALA A 584 11.96 -16.49 10.35
N THR A 585 11.23 -16.17 11.40
CA THR A 585 9.92 -16.76 11.75
C THR A 585 8.73 -16.02 11.14
N SER A 586 8.92 -14.75 10.79
CA SER A 586 7.93 -13.88 10.15
C SER A 586 8.60 -12.98 9.11
N VAL A 587 7.80 -12.34 8.26
CA VAL A 587 8.21 -11.31 7.32
C VAL A 587 8.83 -10.14 8.08
N ARG A 588 8.21 -9.70 9.18
CA ARG A 588 8.78 -8.66 10.05
C ARG A 588 10.19 -9.02 10.53
N HIS A 589 10.37 -10.25 11.03
CA HIS A 589 11.68 -10.75 11.45
C HIS A 589 12.66 -10.76 10.26
N GLN A 590 12.23 -11.25 9.09
CA GLN A 590 13.10 -11.29 7.91
C GLN A 590 13.54 -9.89 7.45
N VAL A 591 12.64 -8.90 7.49
CA VAL A 591 12.95 -7.50 7.15
C VAL A 591 13.91 -6.90 8.17
N ALA A 592 13.63 -7.04 9.47
CA ALA A 592 14.51 -6.55 10.54
C ALA A 592 15.91 -7.19 10.47
N LYS A 593 15.97 -8.50 10.24
CA LYS A 593 17.23 -9.24 10.05
C LYS A 593 18.02 -8.74 8.85
N ALA A 594 17.36 -8.51 7.70
CA ALA A 594 18.03 -8.00 6.51
C ALA A 594 18.54 -6.56 6.70
N LEU A 595 17.72 -5.68 7.30
CA LEU A 595 18.13 -4.32 7.66
C LEU A 595 19.37 -4.33 8.56
N HIS A 596 19.39 -5.21 9.57
CA HIS A 596 20.50 -5.28 10.51
C HIS A 596 21.75 -5.95 9.90
N ASP A 597 21.63 -7.18 9.42
CA ASP A 597 22.78 -8.00 9.02
C ASP A 597 23.40 -7.52 7.69
N ASP A 598 22.56 -7.07 6.75
CA ASP A 598 23.04 -6.65 5.43
C ASP A 598 23.32 -5.14 5.39
N MET A 599 22.62 -4.32 6.17
CA MET A 599 22.67 -2.85 6.03
C MET A 599 23.13 -2.11 7.29
N GLY A 600 23.25 -2.80 8.43
CA GLY A 600 23.63 -2.20 9.71
C GLY A 600 22.59 -1.24 10.27
N ILE A 601 21.32 -1.38 9.87
CA ILE A 601 20.19 -0.57 10.33
C ILE A 601 19.48 -1.33 11.46
N GLY A 602 19.42 -0.74 12.64
CA GLY A 602 18.78 -1.36 13.80
C GLY A 602 17.28 -1.03 13.88
N THR A 603 16.52 -1.91 14.54
CA THR A 603 15.07 -1.79 14.76
C THR A 603 14.71 -2.14 16.21
N ASN A 604 13.46 -1.97 16.64
CA ASN A 604 13.00 -2.45 17.96
C ASN A 604 12.63 -3.95 17.97
N PHE A 605 12.90 -4.69 16.88
CA PHE A 605 12.74 -6.13 16.89
C PHE A 605 13.86 -6.79 17.71
N GLU A 606 13.51 -7.72 18.60
CA GLU A 606 14.44 -8.37 19.53
C GLU A 606 15.68 -8.94 18.81
N GLY A 607 16.87 -8.51 19.27
CA GLY A 607 18.15 -8.97 18.74
C GLY A 607 18.72 -8.09 17.63
N PHE A 608 18.00 -7.03 17.22
CA PHE A 608 18.40 -6.08 16.18
C PHE A 608 18.45 -4.62 16.67
N GLU A 609 18.55 -4.41 17.98
CA GLU A 609 18.70 -3.10 18.62
C GLU A 609 20.16 -2.56 18.54
N PRO A 610 20.39 -1.23 18.74
CA PRO A 610 19.41 -0.17 18.99
C PRO A 610 18.66 0.25 17.74
N ALA A 611 17.38 0.61 17.89
CA ALA A 611 16.58 1.11 16.78
C ALA A 611 17.14 2.42 16.21
N THR A 612 17.51 2.39 14.93
CA THR A 612 17.81 3.58 14.12
C THR A 612 16.72 3.88 13.11
N LEU A 613 15.91 2.87 12.76
CA LEU A 613 14.70 2.99 11.97
C LEU A 613 13.46 3.04 12.88
N ALA A 614 12.52 3.94 12.59
CA ALA A 614 11.24 4.02 13.31
C ALA A 614 10.36 2.80 13.06
N ASP A 615 9.60 2.35 14.06
CA ASP A 615 8.75 1.17 13.96
C ASP A 615 7.70 1.26 12.86
N GLN A 616 7.12 2.44 12.63
CA GLN A 616 6.17 2.63 11.53
C GLN A 616 6.80 2.30 10.16
N HIS A 617 8.07 2.64 9.94
CA HIS A 617 8.75 2.28 8.69
C HIS A 617 8.98 0.77 8.57
N LEU A 618 9.22 0.09 9.69
CA LEU A 618 9.29 -1.38 9.70
C LEU A 618 7.91 -2.00 9.41
N ASP A 619 6.83 -1.44 9.97
CA ASP A 619 5.43 -1.85 9.70
C ASP A 619 5.07 -1.66 8.22
N ASP A 620 5.48 -0.54 7.62
CA ASP A 620 5.24 -0.24 6.21
C ASP A 620 6.01 -1.21 5.30
N MET A 621 7.29 -1.47 5.59
CA MET A 621 8.10 -2.47 4.86
C MET A 621 7.53 -3.90 5.00
N GLU A 622 7.02 -4.25 6.19
CA GLU A 622 6.32 -5.52 6.43
C GLU A 622 5.07 -5.61 5.54
N THR A 623 4.22 -4.57 5.56
CA THR A 623 3.00 -4.51 4.75
C THR A 623 3.29 -4.66 3.26
N TYR A 624 4.31 -3.94 2.77
CA TYR A 624 4.77 -4.09 1.39
C TYR A 624 5.14 -5.54 1.10
N THR A 625 6.05 -6.12 1.88
CA THR A 625 6.63 -7.45 1.65
C THR A 625 5.60 -8.57 1.78
N LYS A 626 4.65 -8.45 2.72
CA LYS A 626 3.54 -9.40 2.89
C LYS A 626 2.61 -9.43 1.69
N LEU A 627 2.35 -8.28 1.07
CA LEU A 627 1.31 -8.12 0.05
C LEU A 627 1.84 -7.99 -1.39
N ILE A 628 3.13 -8.31 -1.62
CA ILE A 628 3.62 -8.57 -2.98
C ILE A 628 2.92 -9.82 -3.52
N ALA A 629 2.19 -9.64 -4.61
CA ALA A 629 1.37 -10.68 -5.22
C ALA A 629 2.18 -11.80 -5.88
N VAL A 630 1.55 -12.97 -5.96
CA VAL A 630 2.06 -14.11 -6.73
C VAL A 630 1.60 -13.96 -8.18
N PRO A 631 2.49 -14.08 -9.19
CA PRO A 631 2.07 -14.05 -10.58
C PRO A 631 1.32 -15.33 -10.97
N THR A 632 0.32 -15.20 -11.84
CA THR A 632 -0.36 -16.33 -12.49
C THR A 632 0.61 -17.11 -13.40
N PRO A 633 0.40 -18.42 -13.62
CA PRO A 633 1.23 -19.19 -14.52
C PRO A 633 1.09 -18.73 -15.97
N ARG A 634 2.12 -18.99 -16.77
CA ARG A 634 2.20 -18.60 -18.18
C ARG A 634 1.39 -19.51 -19.11
N SER A 635 0.94 -20.65 -18.60
CA SER A 635 0.14 -21.68 -19.29
C SER A 635 -0.84 -22.32 -18.30
N ASN A 636 -1.83 -23.06 -18.80
CA ASN A 636 -2.68 -23.90 -17.95
C ASN A 636 -1.86 -25.11 -17.46
N LEU A 637 -1.46 -25.06 -16.18
CA LEU A 637 -0.54 -26.02 -15.57
C LEU A 637 -1.08 -27.46 -15.56
N THR A 638 -2.36 -27.66 -15.23
CA THR A 638 -2.94 -29.02 -15.12
C THR A 638 -3.09 -29.72 -16.46
N THR A 639 -3.07 -28.97 -17.57
CA THR A 639 -3.09 -29.54 -18.92
C THR A 639 -1.71 -29.88 -19.47
N LEU A 640 -0.63 -29.43 -18.81
CA LEU A 640 0.73 -29.74 -19.24
C LEU A 640 1.12 -31.13 -18.76
N PRO A 641 1.64 -32.02 -19.63
CA PRO A 641 2.09 -33.37 -19.21
C PRO A 641 3.16 -33.34 -18.11
N GLY A 642 3.90 -32.24 -17.98
CA GLY A 642 4.89 -32.04 -16.93
C GLY A 642 4.31 -31.93 -15.52
N HIS A 643 3.01 -31.64 -15.38
CA HIS A 643 2.32 -31.71 -14.09
C HIS A 643 2.37 -33.13 -13.51
N ASP A 644 2.01 -34.13 -14.32
CA ASP A 644 2.13 -35.54 -13.94
C ASP A 644 3.60 -35.93 -13.74
N ARG A 645 4.50 -35.47 -14.60
CA ARG A 645 5.94 -35.77 -14.48
C ARG A 645 6.52 -35.29 -13.15
N PHE A 646 6.05 -34.14 -12.64
CA PHE A 646 6.50 -33.58 -11.36
C PHE A 646 6.27 -34.56 -10.21
N GLN A 647 5.09 -35.19 -10.17
CA GLN A 647 4.75 -36.18 -9.15
C GLN A 647 5.39 -37.55 -9.43
N GLU A 648 5.42 -37.98 -10.68
CA GLU A 648 6.05 -39.25 -11.06
C GLU A 648 7.55 -39.27 -10.76
N PHE A 649 8.23 -38.13 -10.85
CA PHE A 649 9.65 -38.01 -10.46
C PHE A 649 9.82 -37.78 -8.96
N GLY A 650 8.73 -37.66 -8.20
CA GLY A 650 8.72 -37.48 -6.75
C GLY A 650 9.08 -36.07 -6.28
N CYS A 651 9.02 -35.05 -7.13
CA CYS A 651 9.37 -33.67 -6.78
C CYS A 651 8.45 -33.11 -5.68
N ASP A 652 7.18 -33.54 -5.64
CA ASP A 652 6.15 -33.12 -4.68
C ASP A 652 6.36 -33.67 -3.25
N SER A 653 7.35 -34.55 -3.06
CA SER A 653 7.77 -34.99 -1.72
C SER A 653 8.24 -33.82 -0.85
N CYS A 654 9.07 -32.91 -1.39
CA CYS A 654 9.51 -31.68 -0.72
C CYS A 654 8.80 -30.44 -1.28
N HIS A 655 8.61 -30.36 -2.60
CA HIS A 655 7.90 -29.23 -3.23
C HIS A 655 6.38 -29.43 -3.18
N LYS A 656 5.81 -29.46 -1.96
CA LYS A 656 4.38 -29.68 -1.71
C LYS A 656 3.54 -28.72 -2.55
N LEU A 657 2.68 -29.31 -3.39
CA LEU A 657 1.96 -28.59 -4.44
C LEU A 657 0.93 -27.60 -3.91
N THR A 658 0.22 -27.94 -2.83
CA THR A 658 -0.97 -27.21 -2.37
C THR A 658 -1.03 -27.17 -0.84
N VAL A 659 -1.44 -26.03 -0.29
CA VAL A 659 -1.71 -25.86 1.14
C VAL A 659 -2.79 -24.80 1.35
N VAL A 660 -3.46 -24.86 2.50
CA VAL A 660 -4.41 -23.83 2.95
C VAL A 660 -3.72 -22.96 4.00
N THR A 661 -3.74 -21.64 3.81
CA THR A 661 -3.22 -20.70 4.81
C THR A 661 -4.12 -20.63 6.03
N GLY A 662 -3.54 -20.24 7.16
CA GLY A 662 -4.22 -20.00 8.42
C GLY A 662 -5.00 -18.68 8.42
N THR A 663 -5.16 -18.11 9.60
CA THR A 663 -5.81 -16.81 9.78
C THR A 663 -4.79 -15.78 10.22
N ASP A 664 -4.76 -14.66 9.50
CA ASP A 664 -3.99 -13.48 9.80
C ASP A 664 -4.98 -12.35 10.18
N PRO A 665 -4.94 -11.84 11.42
CA PRO A 665 -5.87 -10.83 11.89
C PRO A 665 -5.64 -9.45 11.26
N ASP A 666 -4.40 -9.14 10.88
CA ASP A 666 -3.98 -7.83 10.37
C ASP A 666 -4.06 -7.79 8.84
N PHE A 667 -3.89 -8.95 8.19
CA PHE A 667 -3.96 -9.14 6.74
C PHE A 667 -5.01 -10.21 6.37
N PRO A 668 -6.32 -9.93 6.53
CA PRO A 668 -7.37 -10.90 6.22
C PRO A 668 -7.34 -11.40 4.76
N GLU A 669 -6.81 -10.62 3.82
CA GLU A 669 -6.59 -10.99 2.44
C GLU A 669 -5.64 -12.20 2.26
N LEU A 670 -4.80 -12.50 3.25
CA LEU A 670 -3.89 -13.65 3.29
C LEU A 670 -4.51 -14.89 3.96
N SER A 671 -5.69 -14.74 4.57
CA SER A 671 -6.33 -15.78 5.38
C SER A 671 -7.11 -16.79 4.56
N ASN A 672 -7.09 -18.06 4.98
CA ASN A 672 -7.90 -19.16 4.41
C ASN A 672 -7.78 -19.29 2.88
N GLN A 673 -6.61 -18.98 2.34
CA GLN A 673 -6.30 -19.08 0.92
C GLN A 673 -5.89 -20.51 0.60
N THR A 674 -6.45 -21.10 -0.45
CA THR A 674 -5.84 -22.28 -1.08
C THR A 674 -4.76 -21.77 -2.03
N ILE A 675 -3.51 -22.12 -1.74
CA ILE A 675 -2.34 -21.66 -2.48
C ILE A 675 -1.54 -22.84 -3.00
N HIS A 676 -0.73 -22.61 -4.02
CA HIS A 676 0.08 -23.62 -4.67
C HIS A 676 1.58 -23.26 -4.70
N PRO A 677 2.29 -23.29 -3.56
CA PRO A 677 3.61 -22.67 -3.40
C PRO A 677 4.79 -23.55 -3.84
N TYR A 678 4.56 -24.86 -4.00
CA TYR A 678 5.61 -25.83 -4.33
C TYR A 678 6.76 -25.81 -3.32
N THR A 679 6.42 -25.89 -2.03
CA THR A 679 7.38 -25.92 -0.93
C THR A 679 6.72 -26.46 0.33
N ASP A 680 7.48 -27.18 1.13
CA ASP A 680 7.15 -27.59 2.50
C ASP A 680 7.73 -26.63 3.56
N LEU A 681 8.55 -25.65 3.16
CA LEU A 681 9.34 -24.76 4.02
C LEU A 681 10.34 -25.48 4.95
N LEU A 682 10.64 -26.76 4.72
CA LEU A 682 11.56 -27.55 5.54
C LEU A 682 12.98 -27.48 5.03
N LEU A 683 13.95 -27.74 5.92
CA LEU A 683 15.35 -27.93 5.57
C LEU A 683 15.59 -29.35 5.05
N HIS A 684 16.32 -29.42 3.93
CA HIS A 684 16.82 -30.66 3.33
C HIS A 684 18.29 -30.47 2.95
N ASP A 685 19.10 -31.53 3.04
CA ASP A 685 20.50 -31.50 2.59
C ASP A 685 20.62 -32.14 1.21
N LEU A 686 20.86 -31.30 0.21
CA LEU A 686 21.03 -31.74 -1.18
C LEU A 686 22.50 -32.07 -1.51
N GLY A 687 23.36 -32.25 -0.50
CA GLY A 687 24.80 -32.50 -0.62
C GLY A 687 25.67 -31.24 -0.51
N GLU A 688 25.07 -30.10 -0.18
CA GLU A 688 25.72 -28.80 -0.07
C GLU A 688 25.38 -28.10 1.27
N GLY A 689 24.79 -28.85 2.21
CA GLY A 689 24.30 -28.37 3.49
C GLY A 689 22.78 -28.22 3.53
N GLN A 690 22.27 -27.90 4.72
CA GLN A 690 20.84 -27.78 4.97
C GLN A 690 20.28 -26.49 4.39
N PHE A 691 19.35 -26.62 3.45
CA PHE A 691 18.65 -25.51 2.81
C PHE A 691 17.15 -25.75 2.78
N ARG A 692 16.40 -24.66 2.95
CA ARG A 692 14.95 -24.65 2.86
C ARG A 692 14.51 -24.94 1.44
N THR A 693 13.52 -25.81 1.26
CA THR A 693 12.89 -26.01 -0.05
C THR A 693 12.31 -24.68 -0.56
N ALA A 694 12.87 -24.13 -1.63
CA ALA A 694 12.45 -22.84 -2.16
C ALA A 694 11.07 -22.95 -2.85
N PRO A 695 10.15 -21.97 -2.67
CA PRO A 695 8.91 -21.92 -3.42
C PRO A 695 9.18 -21.72 -4.91
N LEU A 696 8.49 -22.49 -5.75
CA LEU A 696 8.74 -22.49 -7.20
C LEU A 696 7.94 -21.42 -7.96
N TRP A 697 7.14 -20.60 -7.28
CA TRP A 697 6.45 -19.46 -7.88
C TRP A 697 7.39 -18.60 -8.75
N GLY A 698 7.00 -18.35 -10.00
CA GLY A 698 7.75 -17.51 -10.92
C GLY A 698 9.13 -18.04 -11.29
N ILE A 699 9.45 -19.33 -11.11
CA ILE A 699 10.78 -19.87 -11.48
C ILE A 699 11.10 -19.62 -12.96
N GLY A 700 10.10 -19.68 -13.85
CA GLY A 700 10.29 -19.37 -15.28
C GLY A 700 10.44 -17.87 -15.59
N LEU A 701 10.24 -17.00 -14.59
CA LEU A 701 10.34 -15.54 -14.73
C LEU A 701 11.66 -14.98 -14.19
N THR A 702 12.46 -15.75 -13.44
CA THR A 702 13.65 -15.23 -12.75
C THR A 702 14.64 -14.56 -13.69
N GLY A 703 14.94 -15.17 -14.85
CA GLY A 703 15.85 -14.59 -15.83
C GLY A 703 15.33 -13.29 -16.45
N TYR A 704 14.03 -13.22 -16.71
CA TYR A 704 13.37 -11.98 -17.15
C TYR A 704 13.51 -10.89 -16.09
N VAL A 705 13.11 -11.17 -14.85
CA VAL A 705 13.13 -10.20 -13.75
C VAL A 705 14.55 -9.65 -13.56
N GLN A 706 15.53 -10.54 -13.45
CA GLN A 706 16.92 -10.16 -13.20
C GLN A 706 17.56 -9.34 -14.33
N SER A 707 17.41 -9.77 -15.59
CA SER A 707 18.22 -9.22 -16.70
C SER A 707 17.42 -8.81 -17.94
N GLY A 708 16.13 -9.13 -17.99
CA GLY A 708 15.31 -9.05 -19.21
C GLY A 708 15.55 -10.19 -20.19
N ASN A 709 16.48 -11.12 -19.90
CA ASN A 709 16.78 -12.28 -20.73
C ASN A 709 16.20 -13.55 -20.12
N THR A 710 15.27 -14.17 -20.84
CA THR A 710 14.54 -15.39 -20.47
C THR A 710 15.45 -16.57 -20.13
N ASN A 711 16.64 -16.62 -20.74
CA ASN A 711 17.58 -17.72 -20.61
C ASN A 711 18.64 -17.49 -19.51
N ALA A 712 18.69 -16.29 -18.93
CA ALA A 712 19.64 -15.94 -17.87
C ALA A 712 19.07 -16.34 -16.50
N LEU A 713 18.69 -17.60 -16.36
CA LEU A 713 18.17 -18.12 -15.10
C LEU A 713 19.26 -18.12 -14.03
N THR A 714 18.91 -17.70 -12.82
CA THR A 714 19.73 -17.82 -11.61
C THR A 714 18.97 -18.66 -10.60
N LEU A 715 19.38 -19.92 -10.49
CA LEU A 715 18.73 -20.95 -9.69
C LEU A 715 19.70 -21.48 -8.63
N MET A 716 19.15 -22.20 -7.64
CA MET A 716 19.83 -22.64 -6.41
C MET A 716 20.20 -21.47 -5.48
N HIS A 717 20.63 -21.81 -4.26
CA HIS A 717 20.96 -20.83 -3.21
C HIS A 717 22.16 -19.95 -3.56
N ASP A 718 23.01 -20.36 -4.50
CA ASP A 718 24.20 -19.61 -4.94
C ASP A 718 23.99 -18.89 -6.28
N GLY A 719 22.82 -19.06 -6.90
CA GLY A 719 22.49 -18.48 -8.20
C GLY A 719 23.31 -19.03 -9.38
N GLN A 720 24.10 -20.10 -9.22
CA GLN A 720 25.03 -20.59 -10.25
C GLN A 720 24.36 -21.54 -11.26
N ALA A 721 23.19 -22.10 -10.96
CA ALA A 721 22.51 -23.00 -11.87
C ALA A 721 21.69 -22.24 -12.92
N ALA A 722 22.07 -22.38 -14.20
CA ALA A 722 21.42 -21.68 -15.32
C ALA A 722 20.35 -22.51 -16.06
N SER A 723 20.04 -23.73 -15.59
CA SER A 723 19.00 -24.59 -16.16
C SER A 723 18.45 -25.57 -15.13
N VAL A 724 17.24 -26.09 -15.37
CA VAL A 724 16.65 -27.16 -14.55
C VAL A 724 17.54 -28.41 -14.56
N GLU A 725 18.18 -28.74 -15.68
CA GLU A 725 19.09 -29.89 -15.72
C GLU A 725 20.32 -29.67 -14.80
N ALA A 726 20.89 -28.47 -14.75
CA ALA A 726 21.98 -28.13 -13.82
C ALA A 726 21.51 -28.15 -12.35
N VAL A 727 20.26 -27.75 -12.09
CA VAL A 727 19.62 -27.90 -10.77
C VAL A 727 19.51 -29.37 -10.38
N MET A 728 19.00 -30.22 -11.28
CA MET A 728 18.85 -31.66 -11.00
C MET A 728 20.19 -32.37 -10.81
N GLN A 729 21.28 -31.93 -11.47
CA GLN A 729 22.63 -32.44 -11.21
C GLN A 729 23.09 -32.22 -9.77
N ARG A 730 22.59 -31.16 -9.12
CA ARG A 730 22.90 -30.79 -7.72
C ARG A 730 21.85 -31.26 -6.72
N HIS A 731 20.74 -31.86 -7.17
CA HIS A 731 19.76 -32.52 -6.30
C HIS A 731 20.28 -33.88 -5.84
N ASN A 732 21.25 -33.88 -4.93
CA ASN A 732 21.79 -35.08 -4.30
C ASN A 732 21.20 -35.24 -2.88
N GLY A 733 21.84 -36.01 -2.00
CA GLY A 733 21.42 -36.16 -0.60
C GLY A 733 19.96 -36.60 -0.50
N ASP A 734 19.14 -35.80 0.18
CA ASP A 734 17.70 -36.07 0.38
C ASP A 734 16.89 -36.09 -0.93
N ALA A 735 17.42 -35.51 -2.03
CA ALA A 735 16.77 -35.51 -3.36
C ALA A 735 17.43 -36.44 -4.40
N ALA A 736 18.34 -37.32 -3.98
CA ALA A 736 19.10 -38.17 -4.91
C ALA A 736 18.22 -39.14 -5.73
N ASP A 737 17.12 -39.61 -5.16
CA ASP A 737 16.17 -40.50 -5.83
C ASP A 737 15.40 -39.75 -6.93
N GLN A 738 14.97 -38.52 -6.66
CA GLN A 738 14.28 -37.64 -7.60
C GLN A 738 15.20 -37.24 -8.76
N SER A 739 16.48 -36.95 -8.46
CA SER A 739 17.49 -36.72 -9.49
C SER A 739 17.73 -37.96 -10.36
N SER A 740 17.84 -39.13 -9.74
CA SER A 740 17.97 -40.41 -10.46
C SER A 740 16.76 -40.70 -11.35
N ALA A 741 15.54 -40.43 -10.86
CA ALA A 741 14.32 -40.56 -11.63
C ALA A 741 14.31 -39.63 -12.85
N TYR A 742 14.69 -38.35 -12.66
CA TYR A 742 14.81 -37.38 -13.74
C TYR A 742 15.82 -37.82 -14.82
N PHE A 743 17.04 -38.21 -14.44
CA PHE A 743 18.07 -38.62 -15.40
C PHE A 743 17.84 -39.98 -16.05
N SER A 744 17.02 -40.84 -15.43
CA SER A 744 16.59 -42.12 -16.02
C SER A 744 15.43 -41.95 -17.01
N ALA A 745 14.72 -40.81 -16.97
CA ALA A 745 13.60 -40.53 -17.85
C ALA A 745 14.06 -40.23 -19.29
N THR A 746 13.14 -40.43 -20.24
CA THR A 746 13.40 -40.09 -21.65
C THR A 746 13.62 -38.58 -21.83
N PRO A 747 14.33 -38.13 -22.88
CA PRO A 747 14.48 -36.70 -23.18
C PRO A 747 13.14 -35.95 -23.26
N GLN A 748 12.11 -36.59 -23.82
CA GLN A 748 10.77 -36.01 -23.92
C GLN A 748 10.12 -35.79 -22.54
N GLN A 749 10.24 -36.74 -21.61
CA GLN A 749 9.68 -36.59 -20.26
C GLN A 749 10.41 -35.50 -19.46
N ARG A 750 11.73 -35.38 -19.63
CA ARG A 750 12.50 -34.27 -19.04
C ARG A 750 12.06 -32.92 -19.59
N GLU A 751 11.90 -32.81 -20.91
CA GLU A 751 11.39 -31.59 -21.55
C GLU A 751 9.97 -31.22 -21.09
N GLN A 752 9.10 -32.21 -20.88
CA GLN A 752 7.76 -31.99 -20.31
C GLN A 752 7.82 -31.36 -18.92
N LEU A 753 8.67 -31.89 -18.02
CA LEU A 753 8.87 -31.30 -16.69
C LEU A 753 9.44 -29.88 -16.79
N ILE A 754 10.45 -29.65 -17.64
CA ILE A 754 11.04 -28.33 -17.83
C ILE A 754 9.99 -27.33 -18.31
N ALA A 755 9.18 -27.71 -19.31
CA ALA A 755 8.12 -26.86 -19.83
C ALA A 755 7.09 -26.49 -18.76
N TYR A 756 6.75 -27.43 -17.87
CA TYR A 756 5.88 -27.21 -16.73
C TYR A 756 6.47 -26.25 -15.70
N LEU A 757 7.72 -26.48 -15.28
CA LEU A 757 8.42 -25.60 -14.34
C LEU A 757 8.58 -24.18 -14.91
N MET A 758 8.91 -24.06 -16.20
CA MET A 758 9.01 -22.75 -16.84
C MET A 758 7.64 -22.08 -16.97
N ALA A 759 6.53 -22.81 -16.96
CA ALA A 759 5.19 -22.21 -16.96
C ALA A 759 4.77 -21.64 -15.60
N LEU A 760 5.44 -21.99 -14.51
CA LEU A 760 5.32 -21.33 -13.19
C LEU A 760 5.99 -19.95 -13.19
#